data_AF-A0A7X8S893-F1
#
_entry.id   AF-A0A7X8S893-F1
#
_cell.length_a   1.000
_cell.length_b   1.000
_cell.length_c   1.000
_cell.angle_alpha   90.00
_cell.angle_beta   90.00
_cell.angle_gamma   90.00
#
_symmetry.space_group_name_H-M   'P 1'
#
loop_
_entity.id
_entity.type
_entity.pdbx_description
1 polymer ?
#
loop_
_entity_poly.entity_id
_entity_poly.type
_entity_poly.pdbx_seq_one_letter_code
_entity_poly.pdbx_strand_id
1 'polypeptide(L)'
;MTDFLLELRSEEIPARMQAGARADLEKLFRKALDAAGLKAGEVTVWSTPRRLALIARDLPRATEAVSEETKGPKTSAPEQALEGFLRKTGLTKDQLTERDGVWFAVTEKPGRATKDVLAEAIPAIIRAFPWPKSQRWGAASLSTESLRWVRPLSGIVAILGEDLVECEIGGVKSGYATRGHRFHCPGEITIGSAHDYAEKLRACHVIVDHVEREALVRDKAKAAAEVVGLVLVEDEGLVIENAGLTEWPVPLLGRFDEAFLDVPPEVIQLTARVNQKYFICRDAGGKLANAFVCTANIEAKDGGAAIVDGNRKVLAARLSDARFFWEQDKKKPLSVHAEKLGRITFHEKLGTVADKVERVAKLARWLVEEGIVKPEISNIRHSREGGNSASATPDWTPAFAGVTKEELADQAELAARLCKADLVTEMVGEFPELQGLMGGYYARAEGLPDAVADAIRDHYKPVGQGDDVPTAPVTVAVALADKLDTLGAFFSIDEKPTGSKDPFALRRAAIAVLALLQANGIRISVVRVVAVLVFAGMVFPQRSANATSMAQFLDKWRDTVLSLRPSGIIEFFDDFRKKSVEGNRSNEVLIGMFESFIRACQELPTFLADRLKVQQREAGVRHDLIDAVFALGGEDDLVRLLARVHALQAFVGTEDGTNLLAGYKRAANILKKEGFTANPNAGSEGEGIVPPTGEEDPLAMVDDPALKGVAAQFSHPEQNYVREPAEQALVDALAVAAPQAQDAVAAEDFAGAMAALATLRGPIDAFFESVIVNDADANKRASRLALLDQFRAAVHKVADFSRIEG
;
A
#
# COMPACT_ATOMS: atom_id res chain seq x y z
N MET A 1 27.71 -14.12 -36.88
CA MET A 1 27.46 -13.81 -35.46
C MET A 1 28.17 -14.86 -34.61
N THR A 2 28.39 -14.62 -33.33
CA THR A 2 29.10 -15.53 -32.43
C THR A 2 28.66 -15.29 -30.99
N ASP A 3 28.80 -16.28 -30.12
CA ASP A 3 28.40 -16.16 -28.73
C ASP A 3 29.53 -15.59 -27.88
N PHE A 4 29.20 -14.85 -26.83
CA PHE A 4 30.14 -14.33 -25.86
C PHE A 4 29.86 -14.92 -24.47
N LEU A 5 30.91 -15.35 -23.79
CA LEU A 5 30.91 -15.77 -22.39
C LEU A 5 31.70 -14.77 -21.56
N LEU A 6 31.12 -14.33 -20.46
CA LEU A 6 31.81 -13.66 -19.35
C LEU A 6 31.59 -14.42 -18.05
N GLU A 7 32.65 -14.76 -17.34
CA GLU A 7 32.61 -15.17 -15.92
C GLU A 7 33.40 -14.15 -15.09
N LEU A 8 32.78 -13.67 -14.02
CA LEU A 8 33.41 -12.90 -12.96
C LEU A 8 33.42 -13.76 -11.69
N ARG A 9 34.58 -14.32 -11.34
CA ARG A 9 34.72 -15.20 -10.17
C ARG A 9 35.27 -14.43 -8.98
N SER A 10 34.58 -14.48 -7.84
CA SER A 10 35.01 -13.88 -6.58
C SER A 10 34.98 -14.90 -5.43
N GLU A 11 35.33 -14.46 -4.22
CA GLU A 11 34.89 -15.19 -3.02
C GLU A 11 33.35 -15.07 -2.83
N GLU A 12 32.84 -15.50 -1.68
CA GLU A 12 31.40 -15.70 -1.42
C GLU A 12 30.55 -14.42 -1.53
N ILE A 13 29.82 -14.31 -2.64
CA ILE A 13 28.74 -13.36 -2.91
C ILE A 13 27.54 -13.72 -2.02
N PRO A 14 27.09 -12.82 -1.13
CA PRO A 14 25.93 -13.07 -0.29
C PRO A 14 24.69 -13.43 -1.12
N ALA A 15 23.99 -14.52 -0.76
CA ALA A 15 22.83 -15.04 -1.48
C ALA A 15 21.79 -13.96 -1.81
N ARG A 16 21.38 -13.16 -0.81
CA ARG A 16 20.46 -12.03 -0.96
C ARG A 16 20.84 -10.98 -2.02
N MET A 17 22.11 -10.88 -2.43
CA MET A 17 22.59 -9.90 -3.42
C MET A 17 22.65 -10.48 -4.84
N GLN A 18 22.57 -11.79 -5.00
CA GLN A 18 22.82 -12.46 -6.28
C GLN A 18 21.77 -12.13 -7.34
N ALA A 19 20.48 -12.10 -6.98
CA ALA A 19 19.41 -11.76 -7.93
C ALA A 19 19.55 -10.34 -8.50
N GLY A 20 19.79 -9.35 -7.63
CA GLY A 20 20.07 -7.97 -8.05
C GLY A 20 21.32 -7.89 -8.93
N ALA A 21 22.40 -8.59 -8.54
CA ALA A 21 23.63 -8.61 -9.33
C ALA A 21 23.44 -9.19 -10.74
N ARG A 22 22.60 -10.22 -10.90
CA ARG A 22 22.27 -10.76 -12.24
C ARG A 22 21.60 -9.67 -13.10
N ALA A 23 20.59 -9.00 -12.56
CA ALA A 23 19.89 -7.92 -13.26
C ALA A 23 20.81 -6.73 -13.59
N ASP A 24 21.68 -6.34 -12.67
CA ASP A 24 22.63 -5.24 -12.87
C ASP A 24 23.69 -5.58 -13.92
N LEU A 25 24.22 -6.82 -13.93
CA LEU A 25 25.17 -7.24 -14.96
C LEU A 25 24.53 -7.20 -16.35
N GLU A 26 23.33 -7.77 -16.51
CA GLU A 26 22.63 -7.74 -17.79
C GLU A 26 22.41 -6.31 -18.27
N LYS A 27 21.89 -5.45 -17.38
CA LYS A 27 21.61 -4.04 -17.69
C LYS A 27 22.87 -3.27 -18.10
N LEU A 28 23.95 -3.41 -17.33
CA LEU A 28 25.21 -2.73 -17.62
C LEU A 28 25.85 -3.25 -18.92
N PHE A 29 25.77 -4.56 -19.16
CA PHE A 29 26.28 -5.18 -20.38
C PHE A 29 25.51 -4.70 -21.61
N ARG A 30 24.18 -4.74 -21.59
CA ARG A 30 23.33 -4.23 -22.68
C ARG A 30 23.60 -2.76 -22.95
N LYS A 31 23.67 -1.93 -21.90
CA LYS A 31 24.02 -0.52 -22.02
C LYS A 31 25.38 -0.29 -22.68
N ALA A 32 26.38 -1.10 -22.34
CA ALA A 32 27.72 -1.00 -22.95
C ALA A 32 27.71 -1.40 -24.42
N LEU A 33 26.96 -2.43 -24.80
CA LEU A 33 26.78 -2.83 -26.20
C LEU A 33 26.02 -1.76 -27.01
N ASP A 34 24.91 -1.25 -26.47
CA ASP A 34 24.10 -0.21 -27.12
C ASP A 34 24.93 1.05 -27.38
N ALA A 35 25.75 1.47 -26.41
CA ALA A 35 26.66 2.61 -26.55
C ALA A 35 27.70 2.41 -27.67
N ALA A 36 28.03 1.16 -28.00
CA ALA A 36 28.94 0.79 -29.08
C ALA A 36 28.21 0.44 -30.40
N GLY A 37 26.88 0.58 -30.46
CA GLY A 37 26.08 0.21 -31.63
C GLY A 37 26.00 -1.31 -31.88
N LEU A 38 26.24 -2.12 -30.86
CA LEU A 38 26.12 -3.58 -30.91
C LEU A 38 24.78 -4.02 -30.32
N LYS A 39 24.18 -5.05 -30.90
CA LYS A 39 23.03 -5.75 -30.33
C LYS A 39 23.36 -7.22 -30.15
N ALA A 40 23.13 -7.73 -28.95
CA ALA A 40 23.12 -9.16 -28.67
C ALA A 40 21.71 -9.72 -28.88
N GLY A 41 21.62 -11.01 -29.19
CA GLY A 41 20.37 -11.77 -29.12
C GLY A 41 19.96 -12.05 -27.67
N GLU A 42 19.67 -13.31 -27.36
CA GLU A 42 19.39 -13.73 -26.00
C GLU A 42 20.60 -13.49 -25.08
N VAL A 43 20.36 -12.97 -23.89
CA VAL A 43 21.38 -12.85 -22.84
C VAL A 43 20.92 -13.64 -21.63
N THR A 44 21.69 -14.66 -21.28
CA THR A 44 21.46 -15.49 -20.10
C THR A 44 22.43 -15.06 -19.02
N VAL A 45 21.94 -14.80 -17.80
CA VAL A 45 22.79 -14.43 -16.66
C VAL A 45 22.58 -15.41 -15.52
N TRP A 46 23.69 -15.94 -15.03
CA TRP A 46 23.75 -16.89 -13.93
C TRP A 46 24.58 -16.33 -12.78
N SER A 47 24.34 -16.86 -11.58
CA SER A 47 25.17 -16.54 -10.43
C SER A 47 25.28 -17.73 -9.51
N THR A 48 26.44 -17.92 -8.89
CA THR A 48 26.64 -18.90 -7.81
C THR A 48 27.19 -18.16 -6.59
N PRO A 49 27.37 -18.80 -5.41
CA PRO A 49 28.09 -18.20 -4.31
C PRO A 49 29.42 -17.55 -4.71
N ARG A 50 30.09 -17.98 -5.77
CA ARG A 50 31.43 -17.50 -6.14
C ARG A 50 31.52 -16.89 -7.54
N ARG A 51 30.40 -16.76 -8.25
CA ARG A 51 30.41 -16.37 -9.68
C ARG A 51 29.24 -15.49 -10.03
N LEU A 52 29.50 -14.62 -10.99
CA LEU A 52 28.49 -14.00 -11.83
C LEU A 52 28.89 -14.28 -13.28
N ALA A 53 28.02 -14.93 -14.04
CA ALA A 53 28.31 -15.34 -15.41
C ALA A 53 27.24 -14.84 -16.36
N LEU A 54 27.64 -14.48 -17.58
CA LEU A 54 26.76 -13.97 -18.63
C LEU A 54 27.13 -14.65 -19.94
N ILE A 55 26.13 -15.16 -20.65
CA ILE A 55 26.25 -15.63 -22.03
C ILE A 55 25.37 -14.75 -22.89
N ALA A 56 25.96 -14.09 -23.88
CA ALA A 56 25.25 -13.31 -24.89
C ALA A 56 25.33 -14.02 -26.23
N ARG A 57 24.17 -14.36 -26.81
CA ARG A 57 24.07 -15.04 -28.09
C ARG A 57 24.12 -14.06 -29.26
N ASP A 58 24.58 -14.56 -30.40
CA ASP A 58 24.44 -13.90 -31.70
C ASP A 58 25.08 -12.50 -31.82
N LEU A 59 26.20 -12.25 -31.14
CA LEU A 59 26.92 -10.99 -31.30
C LEU A 59 27.55 -10.88 -32.71
N PRO A 60 27.45 -9.72 -33.38
CA PRO A 60 28.19 -9.49 -34.62
C PRO A 60 29.70 -9.45 -34.32
N ARG A 61 30.54 -9.73 -35.31
CA ARG A 61 32.01 -9.73 -35.15
C ARG A 61 32.62 -8.32 -35.13
N ALA A 62 31.90 -7.32 -35.63
CA ALA A 62 32.30 -5.92 -35.61
C ALA A 62 31.06 -5.01 -35.51
N THR A 63 31.27 -3.77 -35.07
CA THR A 63 30.27 -2.69 -35.17
C THR A 63 30.08 -2.28 -36.62
N GLU A 64 28.92 -1.73 -36.96
CA GLU A 64 28.72 -1.12 -38.28
C GLU A 64 29.60 0.13 -38.44
N ALA A 65 30.08 0.38 -39.66
CA ALA A 65 30.72 1.64 -39.98
C ALA A 65 29.66 2.75 -40.02
N VAL A 66 29.93 3.87 -39.36
CA VAL A 66 28.97 4.97 -39.27
C VAL A 66 29.51 6.17 -40.04
N SER A 67 28.71 6.67 -40.98
CA SER A 67 28.96 7.93 -41.69
C SER A 67 28.10 9.02 -41.05
N GLU A 68 28.73 9.98 -40.38
CA GLU A 68 28.06 11.13 -39.79
C GLU A 68 28.22 12.35 -40.70
N GLU A 69 27.10 12.89 -41.19
CA GLU A 69 27.09 14.11 -41.99
C GLU A 69 26.74 15.32 -41.11
N THR A 70 27.69 16.25 -40.97
CA THR A 70 27.50 17.51 -40.23
C THR A 70 27.32 18.67 -41.20
N LYS A 71 26.20 19.38 -41.09
CA LYS A 71 25.94 20.60 -41.87
C LYS A 71 26.79 21.76 -41.37
N GLY A 72 27.56 22.34 -42.27
CA GLY A 72 28.45 23.47 -42.05
C GLY A 72 27.84 24.82 -42.47
N PRO A 73 28.67 25.87 -42.50
CA PRO A 73 28.24 27.19 -42.95
C PRO A 73 27.97 27.23 -44.47
N LYS A 74 27.24 28.26 -44.92
CA LYS A 74 27.06 28.53 -46.36
C LYS A 74 28.42 28.74 -47.04
N THR A 75 28.54 28.41 -48.32
CA THR A 75 29.78 28.63 -49.09
C THR A 75 30.11 30.11 -49.26
N SER A 76 29.13 31.00 -49.08
CA SER A 76 29.27 32.45 -49.01
C SER A 76 29.55 33.01 -47.61
N ALA A 77 29.73 32.16 -46.58
CA ALA A 77 29.96 32.62 -45.22
C ALA A 77 31.41 33.14 -45.02
N PRO A 78 31.65 34.05 -44.05
CA PRO A 78 32.99 34.57 -43.76
C PRO A 78 34.00 33.45 -43.46
N GLU A 79 35.26 33.67 -43.84
CA GLU A 79 36.33 32.66 -43.75
C GLU A 79 36.53 32.12 -42.32
N GLN A 80 36.35 32.96 -41.31
CA GLN A 80 36.37 32.57 -39.89
C GLN A 80 35.32 31.51 -39.51
N ALA A 81 34.14 31.53 -40.15
CA ALA A 81 33.08 30.54 -39.90
C ALA A 81 33.46 29.18 -40.51
N LEU A 82 34.15 29.18 -41.65
CA LEU A 82 34.67 27.97 -42.27
C LEU A 82 35.83 27.39 -41.44
N GLU A 83 36.77 28.22 -40.97
CA GLU A 83 37.87 27.79 -40.10
C GLU A 83 37.37 27.16 -38.79
N GLY A 84 36.36 27.77 -38.14
CA GLY A 84 35.72 27.20 -36.95
C GLY A 84 35.06 25.85 -37.22
N PHE A 85 34.45 25.68 -38.39
CA PHE A 85 33.84 24.42 -38.81
C PHE A 85 34.86 23.32 -39.12
N LEU A 86 35.97 23.66 -39.79
CA LEU A 86 37.08 22.76 -40.05
C LEU A 86 37.75 22.31 -38.74
N ARG A 87 37.95 23.22 -37.78
CA ARG A 87 38.50 22.88 -36.46
C ARG A 87 37.57 21.96 -35.65
N LYS A 88 36.25 22.15 -35.77
CA LYS A 88 35.24 21.32 -35.09
C LYS A 88 35.17 19.90 -35.67
N THR A 89 35.27 19.78 -36.99
CA THR A 89 35.14 18.49 -37.70
C THR A 89 36.47 17.75 -37.83
N GLY A 90 37.61 18.45 -37.69
CA GLY A 90 38.95 17.89 -37.86
C GLY A 90 39.32 17.60 -39.32
N LEU A 91 38.47 18.01 -40.27
CA LEU A 91 38.65 17.81 -41.71
C LEU A 91 39.32 19.03 -42.37
N THR A 92 39.93 18.82 -43.52
CA THR A 92 40.43 19.89 -44.39
C THR A 92 39.36 20.35 -45.38
N LYS A 93 39.49 21.57 -45.94
CA LYS A 93 38.45 22.18 -46.81
C LYS A 93 38.15 21.33 -48.04
N ASP A 94 39.15 20.66 -48.59
CA ASP A 94 39.08 19.74 -49.73
C ASP A 94 38.34 18.42 -49.40
N GLN A 95 38.12 18.11 -48.12
CA GLN A 95 37.34 16.96 -47.66
C GLN A 95 35.86 17.29 -47.40
N LEU A 96 35.44 18.54 -47.58
CA LEU A 96 34.04 18.95 -47.46
C LEU A 96 33.30 18.79 -48.79
N THR A 97 32.03 18.41 -48.72
CA THR A 97 31.16 18.35 -49.90
C THR A 97 30.23 19.57 -49.92
N GLU A 98 30.18 20.30 -51.03
CA GLU A 98 29.20 21.38 -51.22
C GLU A 98 27.88 20.82 -51.75
N ARG A 99 26.76 21.17 -51.09
CA ARG A 99 25.39 20.92 -51.60
C ARG A 99 24.52 22.14 -51.33
N ASP A 100 23.83 22.64 -52.35
CA ASP A 100 22.94 23.81 -52.28
C ASP A 100 23.55 25.06 -51.61
N GLY A 101 24.83 25.35 -51.91
CA GLY A 101 25.55 26.50 -51.37
C GLY A 101 25.89 26.38 -49.87
N VAL A 102 25.93 25.15 -49.33
CA VAL A 102 26.32 24.85 -47.95
C VAL A 102 27.39 23.76 -47.92
N TRP A 103 28.39 23.93 -47.05
CA TRP A 103 29.40 22.91 -46.81
C TRP A 103 28.88 21.79 -45.91
N PHE A 104 29.18 20.54 -46.24
CA PHE A 104 28.89 19.37 -45.42
C PHE A 104 30.19 18.60 -45.13
N ALA A 105 30.39 18.24 -43.86
CA ALA A 105 31.46 17.36 -43.43
C ALA A 105 30.89 15.94 -43.30
N VAL A 106 31.45 14.99 -44.05
CA VAL A 106 31.13 13.56 -43.90
C VAL A 106 32.30 12.91 -43.17
N THR A 107 32.08 12.46 -41.94
CA THR A 107 33.09 11.74 -41.17
C THR A 107 32.72 10.26 -41.13
N GLU A 108 33.58 9.42 -41.70
CA GLU A 108 33.44 7.97 -41.62
C GLU A 108 34.19 7.44 -40.40
N LYS A 109 33.47 6.76 -39.50
CA LYS A 109 34.06 6.01 -38.40
C LYS A 109 34.08 4.52 -38.80
N PRO A 110 35.25 3.91 -38.99
CA PRO A 110 35.33 2.50 -39.35
C PRO A 110 34.75 1.63 -38.23
N GLY A 111 34.13 0.51 -38.61
CA GLY A 111 33.62 -0.48 -37.66
C GLY A 111 34.75 -1.03 -36.78
N ARG A 112 34.47 -1.21 -35.49
CA ARG A 112 35.41 -1.75 -34.50
C ARG A 112 35.16 -3.24 -34.32
N ALA A 113 36.20 -4.04 -34.08
CA ALA A 113 36.01 -5.44 -33.74
C ALA A 113 35.26 -5.56 -32.40
N THR A 114 34.26 -6.43 -32.33
CA THR A 114 33.45 -6.63 -31.11
C THR A 114 34.31 -7.08 -29.94
N LYS A 115 35.37 -7.87 -30.20
CA LYS A 115 36.37 -8.26 -29.21
C LYS A 115 36.98 -7.04 -28.49
N ASP A 116 37.35 -5.99 -29.23
CA ASP A 116 37.98 -4.79 -28.65
C ASP A 116 36.97 -3.96 -27.84
N VAL A 117 35.74 -3.88 -28.33
CA VAL A 117 34.63 -3.22 -27.61
C VAL A 117 34.38 -3.93 -26.28
N LEU A 118 34.34 -5.26 -26.27
CA LEU A 118 34.14 -6.06 -25.06
C LEU A 118 35.33 -5.92 -24.09
N ALA A 119 36.56 -5.88 -24.61
CA ALA A 119 37.78 -5.69 -23.81
C ALA A 119 37.78 -4.37 -23.02
N GLU A 120 37.19 -3.31 -23.60
CA GLU A 120 36.99 -2.01 -22.92
C GLU A 120 35.77 -2.02 -21.98
N ALA A 121 34.68 -2.67 -22.40
CA ALA A 121 33.42 -2.69 -21.65
C ALA A 121 33.53 -3.45 -20.33
N ILE A 122 34.21 -4.61 -20.30
CA ILE A 122 34.28 -5.48 -19.11
C ILE A 122 34.89 -4.73 -17.91
N PRO A 123 36.08 -4.10 -17.99
CA PRO A 123 36.61 -3.28 -16.89
C PRO A 123 35.69 -2.13 -16.50
N ALA A 124 35.01 -1.48 -17.45
CA ALA A 124 34.09 -0.37 -17.16
C ALA A 124 32.87 -0.84 -16.35
N ILE A 125 32.27 -1.96 -16.74
CA ILE A 125 31.16 -2.61 -16.02
C ILE A 125 31.60 -2.97 -14.61
N ILE A 126 32.76 -3.61 -14.45
CA ILE A 126 33.29 -4.02 -13.14
C ILE A 126 33.53 -2.81 -12.23
N ARG A 127 34.06 -1.69 -12.75
CA ARG A 127 34.25 -0.46 -11.95
C ARG A 127 32.93 0.19 -11.52
N ALA A 128 31.93 0.17 -12.41
CA ALA A 128 30.65 0.84 -12.19
C ALA A 128 29.60 -0.03 -11.49
N PHE A 129 29.96 -1.27 -11.10
CA PHE A 129 28.98 -2.24 -10.62
C PHE A 129 28.33 -1.81 -9.29
N PRO A 130 26.99 -1.72 -9.21
CA PRO A 130 26.28 -1.06 -8.12
C PRO A 130 26.05 -1.99 -6.91
N TRP A 131 27.11 -2.57 -6.36
CA TRP A 131 27.00 -3.41 -5.17
C TRP A 131 26.45 -2.63 -3.97
N PRO A 132 25.37 -3.09 -3.30
CA PRO A 132 24.84 -2.43 -2.10
C PRO A 132 25.87 -2.31 -0.98
N LYS A 133 26.79 -3.29 -0.92
CA LYS A 133 27.95 -3.27 -0.04
C LYS A 133 29.17 -3.79 -0.82
N SER A 134 30.21 -2.99 -0.87
CA SER A 134 31.48 -3.34 -1.49
C SER A 134 32.65 -3.12 -0.54
N GLN A 135 33.77 -3.77 -0.82
CA GLN A 135 35.00 -3.67 -0.05
C GLN A 135 36.21 -3.53 -0.99
N ARG A 136 37.33 -3.09 -0.42
CA ARG A 136 38.66 -3.11 -1.04
C ARG A 136 39.46 -4.25 -0.42
N TRP A 137 40.43 -4.80 -1.13
CA TRP A 137 41.24 -5.92 -0.64
C TRP A 137 42.70 -5.86 -1.12
N GLY A 138 43.56 -6.64 -0.47
CA GLY A 138 44.98 -6.76 -0.81
C GLY A 138 45.80 -5.50 -0.53
N ALA A 139 47.07 -5.50 -0.94
CA ALA A 139 47.96 -4.35 -0.72
C ALA A 139 47.46 -3.06 -1.39
N ALA A 140 46.73 -3.17 -2.50
CA ALA A 140 46.15 -2.04 -3.21
C ALA A 140 45.06 -1.30 -2.40
N SER A 141 44.45 -1.93 -1.38
CA SER A 141 43.36 -1.32 -0.61
C SER A 141 43.75 -0.06 0.17
N LEU A 142 45.06 0.20 0.30
CA LEU A 142 45.59 1.43 0.89
C LEU A 142 45.24 2.69 0.08
N SER A 143 45.01 2.55 -1.23
CA SER A 143 44.59 3.66 -2.09
C SER A 143 43.06 3.78 -2.14
N THR A 144 42.56 5.01 -2.16
CA THR A 144 41.14 5.29 -2.38
C THR A 144 40.68 4.96 -3.81
N GLU A 145 41.61 4.83 -4.75
CA GLU A 145 41.34 4.50 -6.15
C GLU A 145 41.27 2.98 -6.41
N SER A 146 41.54 2.16 -5.37
CA SER A 146 41.48 0.71 -5.50
C SER A 146 40.08 0.20 -5.84
N LEU A 147 40.06 -0.87 -6.64
CA LEU A 147 38.85 -1.54 -7.07
C LEU A 147 38.00 -1.93 -5.87
N ARG A 148 36.70 -1.65 -5.98
CA ARG A 148 35.68 -2.10 -5.03
C ARG A 148 34.88 -3.22 -5.66
N TRP A 149 34.66 -4.28 -4.91
CA TRP A 149 33.81 -5.41 -5.31
C TRP A 149 33.12 -5.97 -4.07
N VAL A 150 32.08 -6.79 -4.24
CA VAL A 150 31.37 -7.41 -3.11
C VAL A 150 32.29 -8.24 -2.22
N ARG A 151 33.24 -8.93 -2.85
CA ARG A 151 34.30 -9.75 -2.27
C ARG A 151 35.54 -9.73 -3.18
N PRO A 152 36.72 -10.20 -2.80
CA PRO A 152 37.88 -10.20 -3.68
C PRO A 152 37.59 -10.89 -5.02
N LEU A 153 37.75 -10.15 -6.12
CA LEU A 153 37.68 -10.72 -7.47
C LEU A 153 38.94 -11.56 -7.70
N SER A 154 38.77 -12.77 -8.25
CA SER A 154 39.80 -13.81 -8.29
C SER A 154 40.00 -14.45 -9.67
N GLY A 155 39.19 -14.09 -10.65
CA GLY A 155 39.28 -14.62 -12.00
C GLY A 155 38.28 -13.98 -12.95
N ILE A 156 38.67 -13.86 -14.21
CA ILE A 156 37.82 -13.41 -15.31
C ILE A 156 37.96 -14.43 -16.44
N VAL A 157 36.84 -14.98 -16.92
CA VAL A 157 36.80 -15.70 -18.20
C VAL A 157 36.05 -14.83 -19.18
N ALA A 158 36.63 -14.53 -20.34
CA ALA A 158 35.99 -13.69 -21.34
C ALA A 158 36.32 -14.23 -22.74
N ILE A 159 35.34 -14.86 -23.41
CA ILE A 159 35.56 -15.60 -24.66
C ILE A 159 34.47 -15.22 -25.66
N LEU A 160 34.84 -14.83 -26.88
CA LEU A 160 33.95 -14.52 -27.99
C LEU A 160 34.11 -15.60 -29.07
N GLY A 161 33.14 -16.51 -29.18
CA GLY A 161 33.29 -17.76 -29.93
C GLY A 161 34.32 -18.65 -29.25
N GLU A 162 35.51 -18.72 -29.83
CA GLU A 162 36.69 -19.39 -29.27
C GLU A 162 37.84 -18.39 -29.00
N ASP A 163 37.64 -17.12 -29.33
CA ASP A 163 38.68 -16.09 -29.21
C ASP A 163 38.67 -15.47 -27.81
N LEU A 164 39.83 -15.43 -27.15
CA LEU A 164 40.00 -14.72 -25.88
C LEU A 164 39.73 -13.22 -26.06
N VAL A 165 38.87 -12.65 -25.22
CA VAL A 165 38.72 -11.20 -25.07
C VAL A 165 39.69 -10.75 -23.97
N GLU A 166 40.78 -10.11 -24.38
CA GLU A 166 41.87 -9.72 -23.47
C GLU A 166 41.50 -8.45 -22.69
N CYS A 167 41.30 -8.57 -21.39
CA CYS A 167 41.04 -7.44 -20.50
C CYS A 167 41.70 -7.66 -19.14
N GLU A 168 41.97 -6.56 -18.43
CA GLU A 168 42.56 -6.61 -17.11
C GLU A 168 41.92 -5.55 -16.21
N ILE A 169 41.64 -5.94 -14.97
CA ILE A 169 41.22 -4.98 -13.94
C ILE A 169 41.62 -5.45 -12.55
N GLY A 170 42.15 -4.52 -11.75
CA GLY A 170 42.56 -4.81 -10.36
C GLY A 170 43.63 -5.90 -10.26
N GLY A 171 44.48 -6.05 -11.29
CA GLY A 171 45.49 -7.11 -11.38
C GLY A 171 44.95 -8.49 -11.78
N VAL A 172 43.66 -8.60 -12.12
CA VAL A 172 43.04 -9.84 -12.61
C VAL A 172 42.90 -9.75 -14.13
N LYS A 173 43.59 -10.65 -14.84
CA LYS A 173 43.54 -10.78 -16.30
C LYS A 173 42.46 -11.78 -16.71
N SER A 174 41.81 -11.54 -17.84
CA SER A 174 40.96 -12.54 -18.47
C SER A 174 41.76 -13.72 -19.01
N GLY A 175 41.17 -14.90 -19.02
CA GLY A 175 41.75 -16.12 -19.61
C GLY A 175 40.68 -17.17 -19.90
N TYR A 176 41.13 -18.38 -20.25
CA TYR A 176 40.26 -19.55 -20.45
C TYR A 176 40.05 -20.36 -19.16
N ALA A 177 40.85 -20.08 -18.13
CA ALA A 177 40.89 -20.86 -16.92
C ALA A 177 39.87 -20.40 -15.87
N THR A 178 39.11 -21.34 -15.33
CA THR A 178 38.32 -21.19 -14.11
C THR A 178 38.59 -22.35 -13.14
N ARG A 179 37.77 -22.51 -12.09
CA ARG A 179 37.90 -23.57 -11.08
C ARG A 179 36.56 -24.23 -10.87
N GLY A 180 36.56 -25.48 -10.41
CA GLY A 180 35.34 -26.18 -10.06
C GLY A 180 34.88 -25.90 -8.64
N HIS A 181 34.10 -26.83 -8.11
CA HIS A 181 33.63 -26.81 -6.74
C HIS A 181 34.79 -26.89 -5.75
N ARG A 182 34.76 -26.08 -4.69
CA ARG A 182 35.88 -25.91 -3.75
C ARG A 182 36.38 -27.23 -3.15
N PHE A 183 35.49 -28.18 -2.90
CA PHE A 183 35.82 -29.45 -2.25
C PHE A 183 35.91 -30.63 -3.23
N HIS A 184 35.04 -30.66 -4.24
CA HIS A 184 34.92 -31.79 -5.17
C HIS A 184 35.86 -31.69 -6.36
N CYS A 185 36.19 -30.48 -6.80
CA CYS A 185 37.07 -30.23 -7.92
C CYS A 185 37.84 -28.90 -7.74
N PRO A 186 38.84 -28.86 -6.83
CA PRO A 186 39.57 -27.63 -6.50
C PRO A 186 40.53 -27.15 -7.60
N GLY A 187 40.82 -28.03 -8.56
CA GLY A 187 41.72 -27.80 -9.68
C GLY A 187 41.21 -26.75 -10.67
N GLU A 188 42.11 -26.34 -11.55
CA GLU A 188 41.78 -25.44 -12.66
C GLU A 188 41.07 -26.21 -13.78
N ILE A 189 40.12 -25.55 -14.44
CA ILE A 189 39.34 -26.07 -15.56
C ILE A 189 39.47 -25.07 -16.70
N THR A 190 39.70 -25.54 -17.92
CA THR A 190 39.76 -24.69 -19.11
C THR A 190 38.42 -24.70 -19.84
N ILE A 191 37.85 -23.52 -20.06
CA ILE A 191 36.64 -23.28 -20.84
C ILE A 191 37.02 -22.95 -22.27
N GLY A 192 36.40 -23.61 -23.24
CA GLY A 192 36.68 -23.40 -24.65
C GLY A 192 35.79 -22.34 -25.27
N SER A 193 34.51 -22.30 -24.89
CA SER A 193 33.53 -21.35 -25.41
C SER A 193 32.31 -21.23 -24.49
N ALA A 194 31.33 -20.42 -24.88
CA ALA A 194 30.02 -20.39 -24.22
C ALA A 194 29.29 -21.75 -24.24
N HIS A 195 29.58 -22.64 -25.20
CA HIS A 195 28.86 -23.90 -25.37
C HIS A 195 29.24 -24.95 -24.31
N ASP A 196 30.52 -25.03 -23.94
CA ASP A 196 31.02 -26.05 -23.01
C ASP A 196 31.03 -25.58 -21.54
N TYR A 197 30.73 -24.30 -21.29
CA TYR A 197 30.85 -23.67 -19.98
C TYR A 197 30.05 -24.36 -18.88
N ALA A 198 28.73 -24.50 -19.07
CA ALA A 198 27.86 -25.07 -18.06
C ALA A 198 28.13 -26.56 -17.83
N GLU A 199 28.37 -27.32 -18.90
CA GLU A 199 28.64 -28.77 -18.83
C GLU A 199 29.98 -29.07 -18.13
N LYS A 200 31.05 -28.33 -18.45
CA LYS A 200 32.35 -28.48 -17.79
C LYS A 200 32.28 -28.12 -16.31
N LEU A 201 31.57 -27.04 -15.96
CA LEU A 201 31.38 -26.68 -14.57
C LEU A 201 30.54 -27.71 -13.81
N ARG A 202 29.49 -28.26 -14.44
CA ARG A 202 28.68 -29.33 -13.84
C ARG A 202 29.50 -30.60 -13.61
N ALA A 203 30.35 -31.01 -14.56
CA ALA A 203 31.28 -32.13 -14.38
C ALA A 203 32.24 -31.93 -13.19
N CYS A 204 32.49 -30.67 -12.84
CA CYS A 204 33.29 -30.26 -11.69
C CYS A 204 32.44 -29.80 -10.49
N HIS A 205 31.19 -30.28 -10.40
CA HIS A 205 30.24 -30.08 -9.30
C HIS A 205 29.83 -28.62 -9.05
N VAL A 206 29.70 -27.83 -10.12
CA VAL A 206 29.16 -26.47 -10.05
C VAL A 206 27.95 -26.39 -10.97
N ILE A 207 26.77 -26.25 -10.37
CA ILE A 207 25.55 -25.95 -11.11
C ILE A 207 25.46 -24.42 -11.22
N VAL A 208 25.72 -23.89 -12.41
CA VAL A 208 25.72 -22.44 -12.63
C VAL A 208 24.32 -21.84 -12.62
N ASP A 209 23.34 -22.59 -13.11
CA ASP A 209 21.96 -22.16 -13.10
C ASP A 209 21.43 -22.13 -11.66
N HIS A 210 20.88 -20.98 -11.28
CA HIS A 210 20.29 -20.79 -9.96
C HIS A 210 18.89 -21.41 -9.88
N VAL A 211 18.12 -21.39 -10.97
CA VAL A 211 16.78 -21.98 -11.02
C VAL A 211 16.85 -23.50 -10.85
N GLU A 212 17.84 -24.14 -11.48
CA GLU A 212 18.09 -25.57 -11.30
C GLU A 212 18.47 -25.90 -9.85
N ARG A 213 19.34 -25.10 -9.21
CA ARG A 213 19.69 -25.32 -7.80
C ARG A 213 18.52 -25.10 -6.87
N GLU A 214 17.68 -24.09 -7.13
CA GLU A 214 16.44 -23.86 -6.39
C GLU A 214 15.52 -25.09 -6.49
N ALA A 215 15.31 -25.63 -7.69
CA ALA A 215 14.54 -26.86 -7.89
C ALA A 215 15.16 -28.05 -7.11
N LEU A 216 16.47 -28.25 -7.19
CA LEU A 216 17.15 -29.33 -6.46
C LEU A 216 17.01 -29.20 -4.94
N VAL A 217 17.14 -27.98 -4.39
CA VAL A 217 16.94 -27.74 -2.95
C VAL A 217 15.51 -28.07 -2.57
N ARG A 218 14.52 -27.55 -3.32
CA ARG A 218 13.09 -27.77 -3.07
C ARG A 218 12.75 -29.26 -3.07
N ASP A 219 13.09 -29.95 -4.15
CA ASP A 219 12.67 -31.33 -4.39
C ASP A 219 13.40 -32.30 -3.45
N LYS A 220 14.71 -32.12 -3.25
CA LYS A 220 15.48 -33.01 -2.38
C LYS A 220 15.22 -32.76 -0.90
N ALA A 221 14.97 -31.52 -0.47
CA ALA A 221 14.58 -31.26 0.91
C ALA A 221 13.22 -31.89 1.23
N LYS A 222 12.27 -31.79 0.29
CA LYS A 222 10.96 -32.44 0.40
C LYS A 222 11.10 -33.96 0.46
N ALA A 223 11.85 -34.55 -0.47
CA ALA A 223 12.10 -35.99 -0.49
C ALA A 223 12.78 -36.48 0.80
N ALA A 224 13.73 -35.72 1.35
CA ALA A 224 14.40 -36.08 2.61
C ALA A 224 13.45 -36.15 3.81
N ALA A 225 12.41 -35.30 3.84
CA ALA A 225 11.36 -35.37 4.86
C ALA A 225 10.37 -36.53 4.59
N GLU A 226 9.94 -36.71 3.34
CA GLU A 226 8.95 -37.73 2.95
C GLU A 226 9.44 -39.16 3.23
N VAL A 227 10.72 -39.43 3.03
CA VAL A 227 11.34 -40.76 3.31
C VAL A 227 11.11 -41.23 4.75
N VAL A 228 10.95 -40.31 5.70
CA VAL A 228 10.70 -40.63 7.12
C VAL A 228 9.27 -40.31 7.56
N GLY A 229 8.34 -40.15 6.61
CA GLY A 229 6.92 -39.88 6.89
C GLY A 229 6.64 -38.48 7.45
N LEU A 230 7.51 -37.51 7.16
CA LEU A 230 7.32 -36.11 7.53
C LEU A 230 6.95 -35.25 6.33
N VAL A 231 6.35 -34.10 6.62
CA VAL A 231 6.03 -33.07 5.63
C VAL A 231 6.95 -31.87 5.84
N LEU A 232 7.71 -31.49 4.82
CA LEU A 232 8.55 -30.28 4.88
C LEU A 232 7.64 -29.04 4.94
N VAL A 233 7.97 -28.07 5.80
CA VAL A 233 7.32 -26.75 5.74
C VAL A 233 7.92 -25.96 4.58
N GLU A 234 7.10 -25.71 3.57
CA GLU A 234 7.52 -25.02 2.35
C GLU A 234 7.91 -23.56 2.63
N ASP A 235 9.05 -23.13 2.08
CA ASP A 235 9.60 -21.78 2.24
C ASP A 235 10.49 -21.43 1.04
N GLU A 236 9.91 -20.78 0.03
CA GLU A 236 10.64 -20.39 -1.18
C GLU A 236 11.78 -19.39 -0.91
N GLY A 237 11.64 -18.56 0.13
CA GLY A 237 12.72 -17.68 0.56
C GLY A 237 13.95 -18.47 1.02
N LEU A 238 13.74 -19.56 1.76
CA LEU A 238 14.82 -20.47 2.14
C LEU A 238 15.37 -21.27 0.96
N VAL A 239 14.53 -21.66 0.00
CA VAL A 239 14.99 -22.33 -1.23
C VAL A 239 15.98 -21.44 -1.98
N ILE A 240 15.60 -20.19 -2.25
CA ILE A 240 16.43 -19.19 -2.94
C ILE A 240 17.71 -18.92 -2.15
N GLU A 241 17.61 -18.72 -0.84
CA GLU A 241 18.79 -18.46 0.01
C GLU A 241 19.75 -19.66 0.01
N ASN A 242 19.27 -20.89 0.20
CA ASN A 242 20.11 -22.10 0.20
C ASN A 242 20.75 -22.38 -1.17
N ALA A 243 20.02 -22.15 -2.27
CA ALA A 243 20.58 -22.23 -3.62
C ALA A 243 21.65 -21.14 -3.85
N GLY A 244 21.48 -19.96 -3.27
CA GLY A 244 22.47 -18.89 -3.26
C GLY A 244 23.70 -19.18 -2.39
N LEU A 245 23.61 -20.09 -1.42
CA LEU A 245 24.70 -20.48 -0.52
C LEU A 245 25.49 -21.71 -1.01
N THR A 246 24.97 -22.44 -2.00
CA THR A 246 25.55 -23.72 -2.45
C THR A 246 25.77 -23.74 -3.96
N GLU A 247 26.91 -24.28 -4.42
CA GLU A 247 27.16 -24.59 -5.84
C GLU A 247 26.70 -26.02 -6.19
N TRP A 248 26.62 -26.90 -5.18
CA TRP A 248 26.15 -28.28 -5.28
C TRP A 248 25.28 -28.63 -4.06
N PRO A 249 23.97 -28.32 -4.08
CA PRO A 249 23.09 -28.50 -2.93
C PRO A 249 22.84 -29.98 -2.61
N VAL A 250 23.06 -30.34 -1.35
CA VAL A 250 22.76 -31.65 -0.76
C VAL A 250 21.91 -31.44 0.50
N PRO A 251 20.57 -31.42 0.38
CA PRO A 251 19.69 -31.38 1.55
C PRO A 251 19.80 -32.66 2.38
N LEU A 252 19.92 -32.50 3.71
CA LEU A 252 20.11 -33.57 4.68
C LEU A 252 19.14 -33.40 5.85
N LEU A 253 18.40 -34.46 6.18
CA LEU A 253 17.49 -34.47 7.32
C LEU A 253 18.26 -34.69 8.63
N GLY A 254 17.97 -33.87 9.63
CA GLY A 254 18.42 -34.01 11.00
C GLY A 254 17.27 -33.99 12.01
N ARG A 255 17.58 -34.39 13.25
CA ARG A 255 16.66 -34.34 14.39
C ARG A 255 17.26 -33.49 15.50
N PHE A 256 16.40 -32.75 16.20
CA PHE A 256 16.74 -32.07 17.45
C PHE A 256 15.99 -32.70 18.63
N ASP A 257 16.34 -32.30 19.84
CA ASP A 257 15.72 -32.83 21.07
C ASP A 257 14.22 -32.47 21.12
N GLU A 258 13.36 -33.46 21.36
CA GLU A 258 11.90 -33.25 21.43
C GLU A 258 11.50 -32.29 22.54
N ALA A 259 12.32 -32.13 23.58
CA ALA A 259 12.05 -31.18 24.67
C ALA A 259 12.03 -29.72 24.20
N PHE A 260 12.53 -29.40 22.99
CA PHE A 260 12.38 -28.06 22.42
C PHE A 260 10.98 -27.80 21.88
N LEU A 261 10.16 -28.82 21.64
CA LEU A 261 8.77 -28.66 21.19
C LEU A 261 7.84 -28.04 22.25
N ASP A 262 8.32 -27.83 23.48
CA ASP A 262 7.67 -27.03 24.52
C ASP A 262 7.70 -25.52 24.23
N VAL A 263 8.60 -25.09 23.35
CA VAL A 263 8.71 -23.69 22.90
C VAL A 263 7.73 -23.47 21.74
N PRO A 264 7.10 -22.28 21.61
CA PRO A 264 6.19 -22.01 20.51
C PRO A 264 6.77 -22.36 19.12
N PRO A 265 6.00 -23.03 18.24
CA PRO A 265 6.48 -23.50 16.95
C PRO A 265 7.14 -22.43 16.06
N GLU A 266 6.59 -21.22 16.07
CA GLU A 266 7.08 -20.11 15.26
C GLU A 266 8.44 -19.60 15.74
N VAL A 267 8.74 -19.71 17.04
CA VAL A 267 10.08 -19.41 17.59
C VAL A 267 11.09 -20.41 17.06
N ILE A 268 10.75 -21.71 17.07
CA ILE A 268 11.62 -22.79 16.56
C ILE A 268 11.85 -22.60 15.07
N GLN A 269 10.79 -22.36 14.31
CA GLN A 269 10.86 -22.10 12.87
C GLN A 269 11.69 -20.86 12.56
N LEU A 270 11.46 -19.74 13.25
CA LEU A 270 12.21 -18.51 13.04
C LEU A 270 13.69 -18.69 13.38
N THR A 271 13.99 -19.34 14.50
CA THR A 271 15.38 -19.63 14.92
C THR A 271 16.10 -20.51 13.89
N ALA A 272 15.45 -21.58 13.40
CA ALA A 272 16.00 -22.45 12.38
C ALA A 272 16.21 -21.70 11.04
N ARG A 273 15.23 -20.89 10.65
CA ARG A 273 15.22 -20.12 9.40
C ARG A 273 16.25 -19.00 9.38
N VAL A 274 16.27 -18.14 10.40
CA VAL A 274 17.08 -16.90 10.41
C VAL A 274 18.53 -17.22 10.68
N ASN A 275 18.81 -17.98 11.74
CA ASN A 275 20.18 -18.20 12.21
C ASN A 275 20.93 -19.24 11.38
N GLN A 276 20.23 -20.24 10.82
CA GLN A 276 20.88 -21.42 10.24
C GLN A 276 20.41 -21.81 8.83
N LYS A 277 19.36 -21.15 8.30
CA LYS A 277 18.79 -21.43 6.97
C LYS A 277 18.25 -22.86 6.82
N TYR A 278 17.81 -23.46 7.92
CA TYR A 278 17.24 -24.80 7.91
C TYR A 278 15.74 -24.74 7.63
N PHE A 279 15.24 -25.75 6.92
CA PHE A 279 13.82 -26.02 6.84
C PHE A 279 13.40 -26.81 8.08
N ILE A 280 12.16 -26.63 8.52
CA ILE A 280 11.54 -27.45 9.57
C ILE A 280 10.50 -28.39 8.97
N CYS A 281 10.12 -29.43 9.72
CA CYS A 281 9.16 -30.42 9.27
C CYS A 281 7.95 -30.52 10.20
N ARG A 282 6.82 -30.98 9.67
CA ARG A 282 5.61 -31.37 10.39
C ARG A 282 5.41 -32.87 10.31
N ASP A 283 4.69 -33.42 11.28
CA ASP A 283 4.17 -34.78 11.21
C ASP A 283 2.94 -34.88 10.27
N ALA A 284 2.42 -36.09 10.11
CA ALA A 284 1.22 -36.33 9.29
C ALA A 284 -0.06 -35.66 9.83
N GLY A 285 -0.07 -35.27 11.11
CA GLY A 285 -1.16 -34.51 11.74
C GLY A 285 -1.01 -32.99 11.58
N GLY A 286 0.05 -32.52 10.91
CA GLY A 286 0.32 -31.10 10.70
C GLY A 286 0.99 -30.40 11.90
N LYS A 287 1.35 -31.12 12.95
CA LYS A 287 2.07 -30.57 14.12
C LYS A 287 3.56 -30.49 13.83
N LEU A 288 4.23 -29.48 14.39
CA LEU A 288 5.69 -29.35 14.28
C LEU A 288 6.38 -30.61 14.82
N ALA A 289 7.28 -31.18 14.02
CA ALA A 289 8.11 -32.33 14.38
C ALA A 289 9.50 -31.87 14.83
N ASN A 290 10.21 -32.70 15.60
CA ASN A 290 11.60 -32.48 16.03
C ASN A 290 12.63 -32.68 14.91
N ALA A 291 12.32 -32.24 13.70
CA ALA A 291 13.11 -32.45 12.50
C ALA A 291 13.42 -31.15 11.77
N PHE A 292 14.60 -31.11 11.17
CA PHE A 292 15.04 -30.04 10.29
C PHE A 292 15.73 -30.62 9.06
N VAL A 293 15.79 -29.84 7.98
CA VAL A 293 16.62 -30.14 6.81
C VAL A 293 17.64 -29.03 6.65
N CYS A 294 18.93 -29.38 6.69
CA CYS A 294 20.02 -28.47 6.35
C CYS A 294 20.52 -28.75 4.93
N THR A 295 21.00 -27.73 4.22
CA THR A 295 21.56 -27.89 2.87
C THR A 295 23.09 -27.85 2.95
N ALA A 296 23.74 -28.98 2.74
CA ALA A 296 25.18 -29.02 2.59
C ALA A 296 25.59 -28.61 1.18
N ASN A 297 26.77 -27.99 1.04
CA ASN A 297 27.41 -27.74 -0.25
C ASN A 297 28.40 -28.85 -0.62
N ILE A 298 28.26 -30.05 -0.06
CA ILE A 298 29.20 -31.15 -0.28
C ILE A 298 28.46 -32.48 -0.18
N GLU A 299 28.84 -33.41 -1.06
CA GLU A 299 28.43 -34.80 -0.97
C GLU A 299 29.45 -35.51 -0.07
N ALA A 300 29.06 -35.73 1.18
CA ALA A 300 29.96 -36.30 2.19
C ALA A 300 30.05 -37.83 2.04
N LYS A 301 31.24 -38.39 2.32
CA LYS A 301 31.51 -39.84 2.19
C LYS A 301 30.68 -40.71 3.15
N ASP A 302 30.20 -40.13 4.24
CA ASP A 302 29.38 -40.78 5.27
C ASP A 302 27.87 -40.55 5.06
N GLY A 303 27.46 -40.09 3.87
CA GLY A 303 26.08 -39.73 3.58
C GLY A 303 25.60 -38.46 4.31
N GLY A 304 26.51 -37.70 4.92
CA GLY A 304 26.20 -36.45 5.62
C GLY A 304 25.99 -36.60 7.13
N ALA A 305 26.22 -37.77 7.71
CA ALA A 305 25.99 -38.03 9.13
C ALA A 305 26.74 -37.06 10.07
N ALA A 306 28.03 -36.83 9.84
CA ALA A 306 28.83 -35.88 10.62
C ALA A 306 28.36 -34.42 10.44
N ILE A 307 27.90 -34.07 9.22
CA ILE A 307 27.34 -32.75 8.92
C ILE A 307 26.06 -32.56 9.74
N VAL A 308 25.14 -33.52 9.69
CA VAL A 308 23.87 -33.47 10.44
C VAL A 308 24.12 -33.38 11.94
N ASP A 309 25.05 -34.17 12.51
CA ASP A 309 25.38 -34.09 13.94
C ASP A 309 25.95 -32.73 14.35
N GLY A 310 26.83 -32.14 13.53
CA GLY A 310 27.35 -30.79 13.74
C GLY A 310 26.25 -29.73 13.70
N ASN A 311 25.41 -29.76 12.68
CA ASN A 311 24.29 -28.81 12.50
C ASN A 311 23.25 -28.96 13.64
N ARG A 312 23.00 -30.19 14.10
CA ARG A 312 22.14 -30.49 15.26
C ARG A 312 22.65 -29.80 16.52
N LYS A 313 23.95 -29.87 16.81
CA LYS A 313 24.55 -29.21 17.98
C LYS A 313 24.41 -27.69 17.92
N VAL A 314 24.62 -27.11 16.74
CA VAL A 314 24.45 -25.66 16.54
C VAL A 314 22.99 -25.24 16.72
N LEU A 315 22.04 -25.99 16.14
CA LEU A 315 20.62 -25.72 16.32
C LEU A 315 20.20 -25.84 17.78
N ALA A 316 20.64 -26.90 18.46
CA ALA A 316 20.32 -27.14 19.87
C ALA A 316 20.79 -25.99 20.77
N ALA A 317 21.97 -25.43 20.52
CA ALA A 317 22.44 -24.25 21.26
C ALA A 317 21.49 -23.05 21.06
N ARG A 318 21.06 -22.77 19.81
CA ARG A 318 20.13 -21.67 19.51
C ARG A 318 18.73 -21.89 20.08
N LEU A 319 18.21 -23.11 20.02
CA LEU A 319 16.92 -23.44 20.62
C LEU A 319 16.98 -23.41 22.15
N SER A 320 18.14 -23.67 22.76
CA SER A 320 18.35 -23.50 24.19
C SER A 320 18.24 -22.04 24.61
N ASP A 321 18.80 -21.12 23.85
CA ASP A 321 18.67 -19.67 24.09
C ASP A 321 17.19 -19.24 23.99
N ALA A 322 16.51 -19.65 22.91
CA ALA A 322 15.08 -19.38 22.73
C ALA A 322 14.22 -19.95 23.88
N ARG A 323 14.47 -21.19 24.29
CA ARG A 323 13.79 -21.82 25.42
C ARG A 323 14.05 -21.06 26.73
N PHE A 324 15.28 -20.58 26.94
CA PHE A 324 15.60 -19.79 28.11
C PHE A 324 14.78 -18.50 28.17
N PHE A 325 14.65 -17.76 27.06
CA PHE A 325 13.81 -16.57 27.01
C PHE A 325 12.34 -16.88 27.27
N TRP A 326 11.81 -17.93 26.63
CA TRP A 326 10.42 -18.40 26.83
C TRP A 326 10.12 -18.70 28.31
N GLU A 327 10.99 -19.47 28.97
CA GLU A 327 10.81 -19.82 30.38
C GLU A 327 11.07 -18.64 31.33
N GLN A 328 11.93 -17.71 30.95
CA GLN A 328 12.20 -16.51 31.74
C GLN A 328 11.01 -15.54 31.69
N ASP A 329 10.44 -15.31 30.52
CA ASP A 329 9.32 -14.39 30.32
C ASP A 329 8.05 -14.90 31.02
N LYS A 330 7.80 -16.20 31.00
CA LYS A 330 6.67 -16.86 31.69
C LYS A 330 6.67 -16.73 33.22
N LYS A 331 7.81 -16.35 33.84
CA LYS A 331 7.88 -16.15 35.30
C LYS A 331 7.09 -14.93 35.76
N LYS A 332 6.72 -14.04 34.86
CA LYS A 332 5.93 -12.83 35.15
C LYS A 332 4.73 -12.78 34.20
N PRO A 333 3.53 -12.47 34.70
CA PRO A 333 2.37 -12.31 33.85
C PRO A 333 2.52 -11.08 32.93
N LEU A 334 1.80 -11.07 31.81
CA LEU A 334 1.79 -9.99 30.83
C LEU A 334 1.44 -8.64 31.47
N SER A 335 0.56 -8.62 32.47
CA SER A 335 0.23 -7.39 33.20
C SER A 335 1.44 -6.73 33.87
N VAL A 336 2.38 -7.52 34.40
CA VAL A 336 3.63 -7.02 34.99
C VAL A 336 4.63 -6.59 33.92
N HIS A 337 4.65 -7.27 32.77
CA HIS A 337 5.45 -6.81 31.63
C HIS A 337 4.92 -5.48 31.09
N ALA A 338 3.60 -5.32 30.98
CA ALA A 338 2.93 -4.10 30.50
C ALA A 338 3.34 -2.84 31.27
N GLU A 339 3.66 -2.94 32.57
CA GLU A 339 4.18 -1.80 33.36
C GLU A 339 5.44 -1.18 32.75
N LYS A 340 6.30 -1.99 32.11
CA LYS A 340 7.53 -1.49 31.47
C LYS A 340 7.25 -0.69 30.19
N LEU A 341 6.04 -0.76 29.61
CA LEU A 341 5.65 0.05 28.45
C LEU A 341 5.69 1.55 28.75
N GLY A 342 5.58 1.93 30.03
CA GLY A 342 5.75 3.32 30.49
C GLY A 342 7.18 3.87 30.28
N ARG A 343 8.15 3.02 29.92
CA ARG A 343 9.52 3.43 29.58
C ARG A 343 9.72 3.67 28.09
N ILE A 344 8.77 3.27 27.25
CA ILE A 344 8.85 3.40 25.80
C ILE A 344 8.06 4.64 25.40
N THR A 345 8.75 5.66 24.89
CA THR A 345 8.10 6.84 24.31
C THR A 345 7.35 6.43 23.04
N PHE A 346 6.03 6.66 23.01
CA PHE A 346 5.25 6.53 21.79
C PHE A 346 5.44 7.76 20.90
N HIS A 347 5.28 8.94 21.48
CA HIS A 347 5.60 10.22 20.85
C HIS A 347 5.71 11.31 21.93
N GLU A 348 6.58 12.31 21.76
CA GLU A 348 6.81 13.36 22.77
C GLU A 348 5.51 14.04 23.26
N LYS A 349 4.60 14.34 22.33
CA LYS A 349 3.30 14.97 22.62
C LYS A 349 2.21 13.98 23.08
N LEU A 350 2.36 12.67 22.81
CA LEU A 350 1.31 11.65 23.06
C LEU A 350 1.66 10.67 24.18
N GLY A 351 2.82 10.87 24.82
CA GLY A 351 3.28 10.08 25.95
C GLY A 351 3.94 8.76 25.56
N THR A 352 3.72 7.76 26.40
CA THR A 352 4.37 6.45 26.36
C THR A 352 3.50 5.42 25.65
N VAL A 353 4.07 4.25 25.36
CA VAL A 353 3.28 3.11 24.85
C VAL A 353 2.25 2.64 25.88
N ALA A 354 2.53 2.77 27.19
CA ALA A 354 1.54 2.54 28.24
C ALA A 354 0.34 3.49 28.12
N ASP A 355 0.60 4.78 27.89
CA ASP A 355 -0.47 5.77 27.68
C ASP A 355 -1.28 5.42 26.42
N LYS A 356 -0.62 4.97 25.35
CA LYS A 356 -1.30 4.50 24.14
C LYS A 356 -2.23 3.31 24.42
N VAL A 357 -1.73 2.22 25.03
CA VAL A 357 -2.56 1.02 25.23
C VAL A 357 -3.74 1.27 26.15
N GLU A 358 -3.63 2.19 27.10
CA GLU A 358 -4.77 2.57 27.95
C GLU A 358 -5.87 3.30 27.14
N ARG A 359 -5.50 4.11 26.17
CA ARG A 359 -6.46 4.77 25.26
C ARG A 359 -7.13 3.77 24.34
N VAL A 360 -6.33 2.87 23.78
CA VAL A 360 -6.83 1.76 22.96
C VAL A 360 -7.81 0.90 23.75
N ALA A 361 -7.53 0.61 25.03
CA ALA A 361 -8.42 -0.17 25.88
C ALA A 361 -9.77 0.52 26.11
N LYS A 362 -9.77 1.80 26.46
CA LYS A 362 -11.00 2.58 26.62
C LYS A 362 -11.79 2.68 25.32
N LEU A 363 -11.11 2.90 24.19
CA LEU A 363 -11.76 2.98 22.88
C LEU A 363 -12.34 1.61 22.46
N ALA A 364 -11.61 0.52 22.68
CA ALA A 364 -12.08 -0.84 22.39
C ALA A 364 -13.32 -1.20 23.20
N ARG A 365 -13.34 -0.85 24.50
CA ARG A 365 -14.51 -0.99 25.37
C ARG A 365 -15.70 -0.17 24.84
N TRP A 366 -15.48 1.10 24.55
CA TRP A 366 -16.51 2.01 24.02
C TRP A 366 -17.12 1.51 22.70
N LEU A 367 -16.30 0.98 21.79
CA LEU A 367 -16.80 0.38 20.55
C LEU A 367 -17.81 -0.74 20.80
N VAL A 368 -17.59 -1.55 21.84
CA VAL A 368 -18.52 -2.62 22.23
C VAL A 368 -19.73 -2.04 22.98
N GLU A 369 -19.53 -1.12 23.92
CA GLU A 369 -20.58 -0.50 24.73
C GLU A 369 -21.57 0.33 23.90
N GLU A 370 -21.15 0.95 22.81
CA GLU A 370 -22.04 1.63 21.87
C GLU A 370 -22.73 0.69 20.87
N GLY A 371 -22.40 -0.61 20.91
CA GLY A 371 -22.92 -1.60 19.96
C GLY A 371 -22.40 -1.39 18.53
N ILE A 372 -21.26 -0.71 18.38
CA ILE A 372 -20.54 -0.56 17.11
C ILE A 372 -19.89 -1.89 16.75
N VAL A 373 -19.24 -2.54 17.73
CA VAL A 373 -18.76 -3.92 17.64
C VAL A 373 -19.71 -4.82 18.43
N LYS A 374 -20.33 -5.78 17.73
CA LYS A 374 -21.34 -6.70 18.29
C LYS A 374 -20.82 -8.14 18.32
N PRO A 375 -21.33 -9.00 19.22
CA PRO A 375 -21.01 -10.43 19.23
C PRO A 375 -21.29 -11.14 17.88
N GLU A 376 -22.28 -10.65 17.12
CA GLU A 376 -22.80 -11.24 15.89
C GLU A 376 -22.01 -10.88 14.62
N ILE A 377 -20.97 -10.04 14.71
CA ILE A 377 -20.20 -9.54 13.55
C ILE A 377 -19.55 -10.68 12.72
N SER A 378 -19.51 -11.90 13.24
CA SER A 378 -18.96 -13.09 12.56
C SER A 378 -19.69 -13.57 11.28
N ASN A 379 -20.84 -12.99 10.90
CA ASN A 379 -21.74 -13.59 9.89
C ASN A 379 -21.77 -12.94 8.49
N ILE A 380 -21.02 -11.88 8.18
CA ILE A 380 -21.04 -11.30 6.82
C ILE A 380 -20.04 -12.04 5.91
N ARG A 381 -20.36 -13.27 5.51
CA ARG A 381 -19.69 -13.91 4.36
C ARG A 381 -20.25 -13.32 3.07
N HIS A 382 -19.44 -12.53 2.36
CA HIS A 382 -19.66 -12.30 0.94
C HIS A 382 -19.56 -13.64 0.20
N SER A 383 -20.68 -14.08 -0.35
CA SER A 383 -20.76 -15.08 -1.39
C SER A 383 -19.91 -14.66 -2.59
N ARG A 384 -18.65 -15.11 -2.64
CA ARG A 384 -17.93 -15.26 -3.91
C ARG A 384 -18.40 -16.56 -4.54
N GLU A 385 -19.27 -16.43 -5.54
CA GLU A 385 -19.61 -17.53 -6.45
C GLU A 385 -18.35 -18.07 -7.14
N GLY A 386 -18.22 -19.39 -7.16
CA GLY A 386 -17.23 -20.10 -7.98
C GLY A 386 -16.58 -21.29 -7.30
N GLY A 387 -17.33 -22.38 -7.07
CA GLY A 387 -16.74 -23.65 -6.65
C GLY A 387 -17.78 -24.65 -6.14
N ASN A 388 -18.22 -25.55 -7.01
CA ASN A 388 -19.20 -26.59 -6.69
C ASN A 388 -18.53 -27.71 -5.85
N SER A 389 -18.76 -27.74 -4.54
CA SER A 389 -18.62 -28.96 -3.74
C SER A 389 -19.68 -28.99 -2.63
N ALA A 390 -20.78 -29.66 -2.93
CA ALA A 390 -21.75 -30.06 -1.92
C ALA A 390 -21.21 -31.23 -1.10
N SER A 391 -20.74 -30.99 0.13
CA SER A 391 -20.79 -31.99 1.21
C SER A 391 -20.46 -31.37 2.58
N ALA A 392 -21.34 -31.65 3.54
CA ALA A 392 -21.23 -31.45 4.98
C ALA A 392 -21.23 -29.98 5.48
N THR A 393 -22.41 -29.50 5.89
CA THR A 393 -22.52 -28.41 6.87
C THR A 393 -22.02 -28.92 8.23
N PRO A 394 -20.90 -28.41 8.78
CA PRO A 394 -20.60 -28.61 10.18
C PRO A 394 -21.61 -27.79 10.98
N ASP A 395 -22.25 -28.43 11.94
CA ASP A 395 -23.08 -27.81 12.97
C ASP A 395 -22.14 -26.97 13.87
N TRP A 396 -21.80 -25.75 13.43
CA TRP A 396 -20.94 -24.83 14.17
C TRP A 396 -21.82 -23.75 14.81
N THR A 397 -22.14 -23.92 16.09
CA THR A 397 -22.43 -22.77 16.93
C THR A 397 -21.20 -21.87 16.93
N PRO A 398 -21.32 -20.56 16.63
CA PRO A 398 -20.19 -19.67 16.75
C PRO A 398 -19.58 -19.76 18.14
N ALA A 399 -18.25 -19.74 18.24
CA ALA A 399 -17.53 -19.76 19.52
C ALA A 399 -17.94 -18.60 20.48
N PHE A 400 -18.75 -17.66 19.99
CA PHE A 400 -19.26 -16.48 20.70
C PHE A 400 -20.77 -16.54 20.97
N ALA A 401 -21.45 -17.65 20.67
CA ALA A 401 -22.86 -17.83 21.00
C ALA A 401 -23.05 -17.83 22.52
N GLY A 402 -23.59 -16.73 23.07
CA GLY A 402 -23.88 -16.57 24.50
C GLY A 402 -22.97 -15.60 25.27
N VAL A 403 -21.97 -14.97 24.62
CA VAL A 403 -21.16 -13.91 25.27
C VAL A 403 -22.00 -12.64 25.38
N THR A 404 -22.15 -12.13 26.60
CA THR A 404 -22.87 -10.87 26.84
C THR A 404 -22.07 -9.68 26.30
N LYS A 405 -22.77 -8.58 26.01
CA LYS A 405 -22.13 -7.32 25.61
C LYS A 405 -21.10 -6.84 26.63
N GLU A 406 -21.38 -7.04 27.92
CA GLU A 406 -20.49 -6.62 29.01
C GLU A 406 -19.24 -7.51 29.08
N GLU A 407 -19.38 -8.83 29.00
CA GLU A 407 -18.23 -9.74 28.91
C GLU A 407 -17.36 -9.46 27.68
N LEU A 408 -17.98 -9.14 26.54
CA LEU A 408 -17.25 -8.77 25.33
C LEU A 408 -16.46 -7.47 25.52
N ALA A 409 -17.04 -6.48 26.19
CA ALA A 409 -16.39 -5.21 26.49
C ALA A 409 -15.21 -5.39 27.44
N ASP A 410 -15.38 -6.21 28.49
CA ASP A 410 -14.31 -6.55 29.44
C ASP A 410 -13.16 -7.30 28.76
N GLN A 411 -13.47 -8.25 27.87
CA GLN A 411 -12.45 -8.96 27.09
C GLN A 411 -11.70 -8.03 26.13
N ALA A 412 -12.41 -7.10 25.45
CA ALA A 412 -11.80 -6.13 24.55
C ALA A 412 -10.87 -5.16 25.32
N GLU A 413 -11.30 -4.67 26.47
CA GLU A 413 -10.49 -3.80 27.33
C GLU A 413 -9.23 -4.53 27.83
N LEU A 414 -9.40 -5.75 28.36
CA LEU A 414 -8.29 -6.56 28.86
C LEU A 414 -7.27 -6.87 27.75
N ALA A 415 -7.75 -7.33 26.59
CA ALA A 415 -6.90 -7.63 25.45
C ALA A 415 -6.12 -6.39 24.99
N ALA A 416 -6.77 -5.24 24.89
CA ALA A 416 -6.13 -3.99 24.51
C ALA A 416 -5.06 -3.51 25.51
N ARG A 417 -5.28 -3.68 26.83
CA ARG A 417 -4.25 -3.34 27.83
C ARG A 417 -3.00 -4.22 27.71
N LEU A 418 -3.17 -5.46 27.28
CA LEU A 418 -2.09 -6.45 27.19
C LEU A 418 -1.50 -6.60 25.79
N CYS A 419 -2.12 -6.04 24.75
CA CYS A 419 -1.80 -6.37 23.35
C CYS A 419 -0.36 -6.06 22.93
N LYS A 420 0.30 -5.12 23.63
CA LYS A 420 1.69 -4.73 23.37
C LYS A 420 2.65 -5.11 24.50
N ALA A 421 2.18 -5.85 25.52
CA ALA A 421 2.98 -6.19 26.69
C ALA A 421 4.19 -7.08 26.35
N ASP A 422 4.13 -7.80 25.22
CA ASP A 422 5.23 -8.63 24.77
C ASP A 422 6.42 -7.84 24.20
N LEU A 423 6.25 -6.57 23.79
CA LEU A 423 7.34 -5.71 23.28
C LEU A 423 8.52 -5.55 24.26
N VAL A 424 8.30 -5.82 25.54
CA VAL A 424 9.27 -5.66 26.64
C VAL A 424 9.67 -6.99 27.27
N THR A 425 9.37 -8.09 26.58
CA THR A 425 9.80 -9.45 26.92
C THR A 425 11.17 -9.74 26.31
N GLU A 426 11.93 -10.64 26.92
CA GLU A 426 13.26 -11.01 26.41
C GLU A 426 13.15 -11.70 25.05
N MET A 427 12.12 -12.55 24.85
CA MET A 427 11.86 -13.22 23.57
C MET A 427 11.66 -12.23 22.41
N VAL A 428 10.82 -11.21 22.58
CA VAL A 428 10.59 -10.22 21.52
C VAL A 428 11.79 -9.26 21.40
N GLY A 429 12.56 -9.06 22.48
CA GLY A 429 13.83 -8.37 22.42
C GLY A 429 14.84 -9.05 21.49
N GLU A 430 14.93 -10.38 21.54
CA GLU A 430 15.79 -11.19 20.64
C GLU A 430 15.17 -11.38 19.26
N PHE A 431 13.84 -11.56 19.18
CA PHE A 431 13.08 -11.83 17.96
C PHE A 431 11.93 -10.83 17.76
N PRO A 432 12.22 -9.59 17.31
CA PRO A 432 11.19 -8.56 17.13
C PRO A 432 10.08 -8.94 16.14
N GLU A 433 10.33 -9.88 15.24
CA GLU A 433 9.36 -10.42 14.28
C GLU A 433 8.21 -11.19 14.96
N LEU A 434 8.38 -11.61 16.22
CA LEU A 434 7.38 -12.38 16.97
C LEU A 434 6.47 -11.53 17.86
N GLN A 435 6.54 -10.19 17.75
CA GLN A 435 5.65 -9.29 18.47
C GLN A 435 4.17 -9.56 18.14
N GLY A 436 3.28 -9.33 19.11
CA GLY A 436 1.89 -9.77 19.09
C GLY A 436 1.75 -11.29 19.31
N LEU A 437 2.44 -12.10 18.50
CA LEU A 437 2.34 -13.56 18.55
C LEU A 437 2.77 -14.11 19.91
N MET A 438 3.91 -13.66 20.44
CA MET A 438 4.36 -14.09 21.76
C MET A 438 3.40 -13.62 22.86
N GLY A 439 2.84 -12.41 22.75
CA GLY A 439 1.77 -11.96 23.65
C GLY A 439 0.60 -12.93 23.70
N GLY A 440 0.15 -13.45 22.54
CA GLY A 440 -0.92 -14.45 22.48
C GLY A 440 -0.54 -15.78 23.14
N TYR A 441 0.72 -16.22 23.00
CA TYR A 441 1.22 -17.42 23.67
C TYR A 441 1.31 -17.27 25.18
N TYR A 442 1.82 -16.13 25.66
CA TYR A 442 1.89 -15.83 27.10
C TYR A 442 0.50 -15.72 27.72
N ALA A 443 -0.44 -15.05 27.05
CA ALA A 443 -1.82 -14.95 27.50
C ALA A 443 -2.47 -16.33 27.71
N ARG A 444 -2.28 -17.27 26.78
CA ARG A 444 -2.77 -18.65 26.93
C ARG A 444 -2.06 -19.41 28.03
N ALA A 445 -0.75 -19.24 28.17
CA ALA A 445 0.02 -19.86 29.24
C ALA A 445 -0.43 -19.38 30.64
N GLU A 446 -0.92 -18.14 30.74
CA GLU A 446 -1.53 -17.56 31.94
C GLU A 446 -2.99 -18.00 32.17
N GLY A 447 -3.63 -18.69 31.21
CA GLY A 447 -5.02 -19.12 31.30
C GLY A 447 -6.05 -18.03 30.97
N LEU A 448 -5.66 -16.98 30.24
CA LEU A 448 -6.60 -15.96 29.75
C LEU A 448 -7.52 -16.55 28.66
N PRO A 449 -8.73 -15.99 28.45
CA PRO A 449 -9.65 -16.46 27.42
C PRO A 449 -9.01 -16.44 26.02
N ASP A 450 -9.33 -17.44 25.19
CA ASP A 450 -8.79 -17.54 23.82
C ASP A 450 -9.07 -16.28 22.99
N ALA A 451 -10.25 -15.68 23.14
CA ALA A 451 -10.59 -14.43 22.46
C ALA A 451 -9.66 -13.26 22.83
N VAL A 452 -9.21 -13.21 24.08
CA VAL A 452 -8.24 -12.21 24.57
C VAL A 452 -6.86 -12.51 24.00
N ALA A 453 -6.42 -13.77 24.04
CA ALA A 453 -5.13 -14.19 23.49
C ALA A 453 -5.04 -13.98 21.97
N ASP A 454 -6.11 -14.29 21.23
CA ASP A 454 -6.21 -14.05 19.79
C ASP A 454 -6.23 -12.55 19.46
N ALA A 455 -6.94 -11.74 20.25
CA ALA A 455 -6.92 -10.29 20.08
C ALA A 455 -5.53 -9.69 20.35
N ILE A 456 -4.81 -10.16 21.38
CA ILE A 456 -3.42 -9.77 21.63
C ILE A 456 -2.54 -10.15 20.43
N ARG A 457 -2.66 -11.37 19.90
CA ARG A 457 -1.92 -11.82 18.71
C ARG A 457 -2.19 -10.95 17.49
N ASP A 458 -3.46 -10.73 17.17
CA ASP A 458 -3.89 -10.24 15.87
C ASP A 458 -4.21 -8.74 15.84
N HIS A 459 -4.04 -7.98 16.94
CA HIS A 459 -4.38 -6.54 16.96
C HIS A 459 -3.65 -5.70 15.88
N TYR A 460 -2.46 -6.13 15.45
CA TYR A 460 -1.74 -5.47 14.35
C TYR A 460 -2.45 -5.63 13.00
N LYS A 461 -3.24 -6.68 12.80
CA LYS A 461 -3.93 -6.97 11.54
C LYS A 461 -5.13 -6.04 11.29
N PRO A 462 -5.46 -5.78 10.02
CA PRO A 462 -4.59 -6.00 8.87
C PRO A 462 -3.41 -5.02 8.91
N VAL A 463 -2.21 -5.51 8.60
CA VAL A 463 -0.98 -4.70 8.56
C VAL A 463 -0.91 -3.87 7.29
N GLY A 464 -1.49 -4.34 6.19
CA GLY A 464 -1.48 -3.65 4.90
C GLY A 464 -2.65 -4.02 4.01
N GLN A 465 -2.65 -3.48 2.80
CA GLN A 465 -3.65 -3.79 1.78
C GLN A 465 -3.54 -5.26 1.36
N GLY A 466 -4.66 -5.99 1.38
CA GLY A 466 -4.71 -7.42 1.00
C GLY A 466 -4.28 -8.40 2.10
N ASP A 467 -3.94 -7.91 3.29
CA ASP A 467 -3.70 -8.76 4.47
C ASP A 467 -5.01 -9.31 5.05
N ASP A 468 -4.91 -10.37 5.84
CA ASP A 468 -6.06 -10.98 6.52
C ASP A 468 -6.73 -9.97 7.46
N VAL A 469 -8.05 -9.80 7.29
CA VAL A 469 -8.84 -8.87 8.11
C VAL A 469 -9.50 -9.65 9.25
N PRO A 470 -9.27 -9.26 10.53
CA PRO A 470 -9.94 -9.89 11.65
C PRO A 470 -11.46 -9.77 11.58
N THR A 471 -12.15 -10.83 12.01
CA THR A 471 -13.63 -10.89 12.11
C THR A 471 -14.14 -11.30 13.51
N ALA A 472 -13.25 -11.81 14.38
CA ALA A 472 -13.60 -12.11 15.76
C ALA A 472 -13.86 -10.79 16.53
N PRO A 473 -15.01 -10.64 17.24
CA PRO A 473 -15.41 -9.35 17.81
C PRO A 473 -14.38 -8.68 18.73
N VAL A 474 -13.74 -9.44 19.63
CA VAL A 474 -12.68 -8.89 20.52
C VAL A 474 -11.50 -8.39 19.69
N THR A 475 -11.01 -9.19 18.74
CA THR A 475 -9.90 -8.81 17.86
C THR A 475 -10.24 -7.59 17.01
N VAL A 476 -11.45 -7.53 16.45
CA VAL A 476 -11.95 -6.40 15.68
C VAL A 476 -11.97 -5.13 16.53
N ALA A 477 -12.50 -5.20 17.76
CA ALA A 477 -12.53 -4.06 18.68
C ALA A 477 -11.12 -3.52 18.97
N VAL A 478 -10.18 -4.40 19.32
CA VAL A 478 -8.80 -4.01 19.67
C VAL A 478 -8.03 -3.50 18.45
N ALA A 479 -8.13 -4.18 17.31
CA ALA A 479 -7.44 -3.79 16.08
C ALA A 479 -7.96 -2.46 15.52
N LEU A 480 -9.28 -2.26 15.54
CA LEU A 480 -9.90 -1.01 15.13
C LEU A 480 -9.53 0.13 16.09
N ALA A 481 -9.58 -0.12 17.40
CA ALA A 481 -9.20 0.87 18.41
C ALA A 481 -7.72 1.30 18.30
N ASP A 482 -6.77 0.38 18.10
CA ASP A 482 -5.34 0.72 17.97
C ASP A 482 -5.06 1.64 16.77
N LYS A 483 -5.75 1.39 15.66
CA LYS A 483 -5.61 2.16 14.42
C LYS A 483 -6.34 3.51 14.50
N LEU A 484 -7.54 3.54 15.08
CA LEU A 484 -8.29 4.76 15.31
C LEU A 484 -7.61 5.68 16.34
N ASP A 485 -7.06 5.14 17.43
CA ASP A 485 -6.22 5.91 18.38
C ASP A 485 -5.04 6.55 17.66
N THR A 486 -4.32 5.76 16.86
CA THR A 486 -3.16 6.26 16.10
C THR A 486 -3.57 7.41 15.18
N LEU A 487 -4.61 7.23 14.36
CA LEU A 487 -5.09 8.28 13.46
C LEU A 487 -5.58 9.51 14.21
N GLY A 488 -6.50 9.33 15.17
CA GLY A 488 -7.10 10.44 15.91
C GLY A 488 -6.07 11.22 16.73
N ALA A 489 -5.13 10.53 17.39
CA ALA A 489 -4.09 11.17 18.19
C ALA A 489 -3.11 11.98 17.34
N PHE A 490 -2.60 11.41 16.23
CA PHE A 490 -1.65 12.13 15.37
C PHE A 490 -2.29 13.32 14.63
N PHE A 491 -3.55 13.20 14.19
CA PHE A 491 -4.28 14.35 13.60
C PHE A 491 -4.52 15.44 14.65
N SER A 492 -4.80 15.07 15.91
CA SER A 492 -5.02 16.02 17.00
C SER A 492 -3.76 16.82 17.38
N ILE A 493 -2.56 16.38 17.00
CA ILE A 493 -1.29 17.08 17.27
C ILE A 493 -0.62 17.64 16.00
N ASP A 494 -1.33 17.65 14.88
CA ASP A 494 -0.90 18.14 13.56
C ASP A 494 0.25 17.35 12.90
N GLU A 495 0.38 16.05 13.22
CA GLU A 495 1.42 15.16 12.68
C GLU A 495 0.83 14.26 11.57
N LYS A 496 0.30 14.88 10.52
CA LYS A 496 -0.39 14.20 9.41
C LYS A 496 0.55 13.85 8.24
N PRO A 497 0.20 12.88 7.37
CA PRO A 497 1.00 12.56 6.19
C PRO A 497 1.05 13.73 5.21
N THR A 498 2.20 13.91 4.56
CA THR A 498 2.39 14.89 3.48
C THR A 498 2.65 14.17 2.15
N GLY A 499 2.58 14.87 1.02
CA GLY A 499 2.69 14.26 -0.32
C GLY A 499 3.83 13.24 -0.46
N SER A 500 5.02 13.54 0.06
CA SER A 500 6.20 12.66 -0.01
C SER A 500 6.56 11.91 1.28
N LYS A 501 5.92 12.20 2.43
CA LYS A 501 6.28 11.62 3.73
C LYS A 501 5.08 11.09 4.50
N ASP A 502 5.22 9.89 5.03
CA ASP A 502 4.30 9.28 5.99
C ASP A 502 5.11 8.64 7.13
N PRO A 503 5.68 9.45 8.03
CA PRO A 503 6.67 8.99 9.01
C PRO A 503 6.10 7.99 10.03
N PHE A 504 4.78 8.02 10.27
CA PHE A 504 4.08 7.16 11.23
C PHE A 504 3.16 6.13 10.57
N ALA A 505 3.28 5.93 9.25
CA ALA A 505 2.47 4.99 8.46
C ALA A 505 0.94 5.18 8.61
N LEU A 506 0.48 6.44 8.71
CA LEU A 506 -0.94 6.75 8.91
C LEU A 506 -1.78 6.40 7.69
N ARG A 507 -1.21 6.40 6.47
CA ARG A 507 -1.93 5.90 5.28
C ARG A 507 -2.23 4.42 5.39
N ARG A 508 -1.28 3.65 5.92
CA ARG A 508 -1.44 2.22 6.16
C ARG A 508 -2.47 1.95 7.25
N ALA A 509 -2.45 2.73 8.34
CA ALA A 509 -3.47 2.66 9.39
C ALA A 509 -4.88 2.98 8.83
N ALA A 510 -5.00 4.00 7.99
CA ALA A 510 -6.27 4.36 7.34
C ALA A 510 -6.81 3.24 6.44
N ILE A 511 -5.98 2.65 5.59
CA ILE A 511 -6.38 1.50 4.75
C ILE A 511 -6.87 0.34 5.62
N ALA A 512 -6.18 0.08 6.74
CA ALA A 512 -6.53 -0.98 7.64
C ALA A 512 -7.85 -0.72 8.41
N VAL A 513 -8.13 0.52 8.80
CA VAL A 513 -9.45 0.93 9.34
C VAL A 513 -10.53 0.68 8.29
N LEU A 514 -10.35 1.14 7.06
CA LEU A 514 -11.34 0.95 5.98
C LEU A 514 -11.62 -0.53 5.73
N ALA A 515 -10.59 -1.38 5.70
CA ALA A 515 -10.73 -2.82 5.55
C ALA A 515 -11.51 -3.44 6.71
N LEU A 516 -11.22 -3.07 7.96
CA LEU A 516 -11.96 -3.52 9.14
C LEU A 516 -13.43 -3.09 9.08
N LEU A 517 -13.71 -1.83 8.73
CA LEU A 517 -15.08 -1.33 8.64
C LEU A 517 -15.90 -2.07 7.58
N GLN A 518 -15.32 -2.27 6.39
CA GLN A 518 -16.00 -2.93 5.28
C GLN A 518 -16.22 -4.42 5.53
N ALA A 519 -15.16 -5.16 5.91
CA ALA A 519 -15.23 -6.62 6.08
C ALA A 519 -16.20 -7.04 7.22
N ASN A 520 -16.39 -6.16 8.21
CA ASN A 520 -17.22 -6.41 9.37
C ASN A 520 -18.55 -5.62 9.36
N GLY A 521 -18.83 -4.84 8.31
CA GLY A 521 -20.04 -4.02 8.22
C GLY A 521 -20.18 -2.98 9.35
N ILE A 522 -19.07 -2.48 9.88
CA ILE A 522 -19.07 -1.57 11.04
C ILE A 522 -19.46 -0.16 10.61
N ARG A 523 -20.54 0.35 11.19
CA ARG A 523 -21.06 1.70 10.99
C ARG A 523 -20.57 2.59 12.12
N ILE A 524 -19.80 3.63 11.80
CA ILE A 524 -19.22 4.54 12.79
C ILE A 524 -19.03 5.94 12.20
N SER A 525 -19.26 6.96 13.03
CA SER A 525 -18.88 8.35 12.72
C SER A 525 -17.43 8.59 13.16
N VAL A 526 -16.57 8.99 12.22
CA VAL A 526 -15.18 9.35 12.48
C VAL A 526 -15.11 10.58 13.40
N VAL A 527 -16.00 11.55 13.23
CA VAL A 527 -16.11 12.73 14.12
C VAL A 527 -16.39 12.30 15.56
N ARG A 528 -17.28 11.32 15.79
CA ARG A 528 -17.54 10.79 17.14
C ARG A 528 -16.33 10.10 17.74
N VAL A 529 -15.55 9.36 16.93
CA VAL A 529 -14.31 8.73 17.41
C VAL A 529 -13.33 9.79 17.89
N VAL A 530 -13.11 10.87 17.12
CA VAL A 530 -12.22 11.96 17.52
C VAL A 530 -12.74 12.64 18.80
N ALA A 531 -14.06 12.86 18.91
CA ALA A 531 -14.68 13.38 20.12
C ALA A 531 -14.41 12.51 21.34
N VAL A 532 -14.61 11.19 21.25
CA VAL A 532 -14.34 10.25 22.35
C VAL A 532 -12.87 10.28 22.76
N LEU A 533 -11.95 10.24 21.79
CA LEU A 533 -10.51 10.31 22.05
C LEU A 533 -10.08 11.60 22.79
N VAL A 534 -10.75 12.72 22.53
CA VAL A 534 -10.44 13.98 23.24
C VAL A 534 -11.14 14.06 24.59
N PHE A 535 -12.47 13.84 24.64
CA PHE A 535 -13.28 14.08 25.82
C PHE A 535 -13.17 13.01 26.90
N ALA A 536 -12.76 11.79 26.56
CA ALA A 536 -12.39 10.77 27.55
C ALA A 536 -10.96 10.96 28.09
N GLY A 537 -10.31 12.08 27.77
CA GLY A 537 -8.95 12.41 28.22
C GLY A 537 -7.89 11.45 27.66
N MET A 538 -8.14 10.87 26.49
CA MET A 538 -7.24 9.88 25.89
C MET A 538 -6.02 10.58 25.27
N VAL A 539 -6.22 11.59 24.41
CA VAL A 539 -5.11 12.21 23.65
C VAL A 539 -4.25 13.20 24.45
N PHE A 540 -4.79 13.83 25.49
CA PHE A 540 -4.10 14.89 26.25
C PHE A 540 -3.62 14.38 27.62
N PRO A 541 -2.30 14.19 27.83
CA PRO A 541 -1.79 13.62 29.07
C PRO A 541 -1.98 14.55 30.28
N GLN A 542 -2.38 13.97 31.42
CA GLN A 542 -2.66 14.68 32.68
C GLN A 542 -1.41 15.28 33.40
N ARG A 543 -0.26 15.41 32.72
CA ARG A 543 1.04 15.68 33.38
C ARG A 543 1.42 17.17 33.55
N SER A 544 0.50 18.10 33.29
CA SER A 544 0.69 19.55 33.49
C SER A 544 -0.08 20.06 34.71
N ALA A 545 0.40 21.09 35.41
CA ALA A 545 -0.33 21.74 36.51
C ALA A 545 -1.68 22.35 36.06
N ASN A 546 -1.85 22.59 34.76
CA ASN A 546 -3.12 23.00 34.13
C ASN A 546 -3.99 21.81 33.69
N ALA A 547 -3.51 20.57 33.86
CA ALA A 547 -4.22 19.38 33.37
C ALA A 547 -5.39 18.97 34.27
N THR A 548 -5.36 19.28 35.57
CA THR A 548 -6.48 18.99 36.47
C THR A 548 -7.70 19.87 36.15
N SER A 549 -7.50 21.17 35.91
CA SER A 549 -8.57 22.08 35.50
C SER A 549 -9.08 21.74 34.09
N MET A 550 -8.19 21.31 33.19
CA MET A 550 -8.56 20.84 31.86
C MET A 550 -9.38 19.54 31.91
N ALA A 551 -8.95 18.54 32.69
CA ALA A 551 -9.66 17.28 32.84
C ALA A 551 -11.07 17.50 33.43
N GLN A 552 -11.20 18.36 34.44
CA GLN A 552 -12.50 18.76 34.99
C GLN A 552 -13.38 19.49 33.96
N PHE A 553 -12.78 20.32 33.12
CA PHE A 553 -13.49 21.02 32.05
C PHE A 553 -13.98 20.02 30.97
N LEU A 554 -13.12 19.12 30.49
CA LEU A 554 -13.51 18.11 29.50
C LEU A 554 -14.59 17.18 30.05
N ASP A 555 -14.44 16.72 31.29
CA ASP A 555 -15.42 15.89 31.99
C ASP A 555 -16.78 16.58 32.10
N LYS A 556 -16.80 17.88 32.41
CA LYS A 556 -18.04 18.69 32.46
C LYS A 556 -18.80 18.70 31.13
N TRP A 557 -18.10 18.73 30.00
CA TRP A 557 -18.71 18.82 28.67
C TRP A 557 -18.85 17.47 27.97
N ARG A 558 -18.28 16.39 28.53
CA ARG A 558 -18.27 15.06 27.93
C ARG A 558 -19.66 14.61 27.52
N ASP A 559 -20.60 14.56 28.46
CA ASP A 559 -21.93 14.00 28.21
C ASP A 559 -22.71 14.87 27.20
N THR A 560 -22.56 16.20 27.29
CA THR A 560 -23.11 17.13 26.30
C THR A 560 -22.58 16.83 24.91
N VAL A 561 -21.25 16.78 24.72
CA VAL A 561 -20.62 16.61 23.41
C VAL A 561 -20.94 15.24 22.83
N LEU A 562 -20.86 14.17 23.63
CA LEU A 562 -21.15 12.81 23.18
C LEU A 562 -22.63 12.60 22.84
N SER A 563 -23.54 13.40 23.39
CA SER A 563 -24.96 13.38 23.03
C SER A 563 -25.28 14.08 21.70
N LEU A 564 -24.37 14.90 21.17
CA LEU A 564 -24.60 15.64 19.94
C LEU A 564 -24.54 14.74 18.69
N ARG A 565 -25.24 15.18 17.65
CA ARG A 565 -25.00 14.68 16.29
C ARG A 565 -23.61 15.16 15.81
N PRO A 566 -22.95 14.46 14.88
CA PRO A 566 -21.61 14.84 14.39
C PRO A 566 -21.48 16.31 13.96
N SER A 567 -22.46 16.86 13.24
CA SER A 567 -22.51 18.30 12.89
C SER A 567 -22.61 19.19 14.12
N GLY A 568 -23.47 18.83 15.07
CA GLY A 568 -23.64 19.53 16.33
C GLY A 568 -22.36 19.58 17.18
N ILE A 569 -21.49 18.57 17.09
CA ILE A 569 -20.18 18.60 17.75
C ILE A 569 -19.34 19.76 17.20
N ILE A 570 -19.25 19.89 15.87
CA ILE A 570 -18.50 20.96 15.21
C ILE A 570 -19.10 22.33 15.55
N GLU A 571 -20.43 22.47 15.42
CA GLU A 571 -21.16 23.71 15.71
C GLU A 571 -20.98 24.16 17.17
N PHE A 572 -21.05 23.22 18.11
CA PHE A 572 -20.85 23.48 19.53
C PHE A 572 -19.47 24.11 19.80
N PHE A 573 -18.41 23.59 19.17
CA PHE A 573 -17.07 24.13 19.36
C PHE A 573 -16.85 25.44 18.62
N ASP A 574 -17.45 25.62 17.44
CA ASP A 574 -17.41 26.90 16.74
C ASP A 574 -18.07 28.02 17.55
N ASP A 575 -19.22 27.74 18.15
CA ASP A 575 -19.90 28.67 19.06
C ASP A 575 -19.08 28.92 20.33
N PHE A 576 -18.53 27.86 20.94
CA PHE A 576 -17.66 27.99 22.11
C PHE A 576 -16.41 28.83 21.81
N ARG A 577 -15.81 28.66 20.63
CA ARG A 577 -14.65 29.42 20.16
C ARG A 577 -15.00 30.90 20.02
N LYS A 578 -16.08 31.23 19.32
CA LYS A 578 -16.56 32.62 19.13
C LYS A 578 -16.76 33.32 20.49
N LYS A 579 -17.49 32.67 21.39
CA LYS A 579 -17.76 33.20 22.75
C LYS A 579 -16.50 33.37 23.60
N SER A 580 -15.51 32.50 23.43
CA SER A 580 -14.25 32.57 24.18
C SER A 580 -13.34 33.70 23.71
N VAL A 581 -13.32 33.96 22.40
CA VAL A 581 -12.58 35.09 21.79
C VAL A 581 -13.22 36.44 22.17
N GLU A 582 -14.54 36.52 22.13
CA GLU A 582 -15.28 37.76 22.48
C GLU A 582 -15.26 38.07 23.99
N GLY A 583 -15.20 37.05 24.85
CA GLY A 583 -15.30 37.20 26.30
C GLY A 583 -14.01 37.60 27.04
N ASN A 584 -12.92 37.91 26.33
CA ASN A 584 -11.60 38.24 26.89
C ASN A 584 -11.07 37.19 27.91
N ARG A 585 -11.49 35.93 27.77
CA ARG A 585 -11.01 34.81 28.57
C ARG A 585 -9.74 34.25 27.94
N SER A 586 -8.61 34.85 28.29
CA SER A 586 -7.29 34.47 27.79
C SER A 586 -6.82 33.13 28.36
N ASN A 587 -7.31 32.02 27.81
CA ASN A 587 -6.64 30.74 27.92
C ASN A 587 -6.26 30.27 26.51
N GLU A 588 -5.22 30.89 25.94
CA GLU A 588 -4.70 30.58 24.60
C GLU A 588 -4.42 29.07 24.41
N VAL A 589 -4.04 28.37 25.48
CA VAL A 589 -3.84 26.92 25.49
C VAL A 589 -5.15 26.17 25.23
N LEU A 590 -6.25 26.59 25.86
CA LEU A 590 -7.57 25.98 25.66
C LEU A 590 -8.09 26.24 24.23
N ILE A 591 -7.87 27.45 23.71
CA ILE A 591 -8.27 27.82 22.35
C ILE A 591 -7.49 27.00 21.32
N GLY A 592 -6.15 26.94 21.42
CA GLY A 592 -5.33 26.17 20.49
C GLY A 592 -5.63 24.66 20.52
N MET A 593 -6.03 24.12 21.68
CA MET A 593 -6.50 22.75 21.79
C MET A 593 -7.82 22.54 21.04
N PHE A 594 -8.78 23.46 21.18
CA PHE A 594 -10.04 23.38 20.44
C PHE A 594 -9.84 23.52 18.93
N GLU A 595 -8.96 24.41 18.49
CA GLU A 595 -8.60 24.53 17.08
C GLU A 595 -8.01 23.22 16.55
N SER A 596 -7.12 22.59 17.32
CA SER A 596 -6.54 21.30 16.97
C SER A 596 -7.60 20.19 16.89
N PHE A 597 -8.57 20.20 17.81
CA PHE A 597 -9.70 19.27 17.83
C PHE A 597 -10.63 19.44 16.63
N ILE A 598 -11.11 20.67 16.38
CA ILE A 598 -12.01 20.98 15.25
C ILE A 598 -11.33 20.58 13.94
N ARG A 599 -10.05 20.94 13.79
CA ARG A 599 -9.26 20.55 12.62
C ARG A 599 -9.16 19.03 12.47
N ALA A 600 -8.89 18.29 13.53
CA ALA A 600 -8.86 16.82 13.47
C ALA A 600 -10.23 16.22 13.06
N CYS A 601 -11.33 16.76 13.60
CA CYS A 601 -12.70 16.39 13.22
C CYS A 601 -13.04 16.68 11.76
N GLN A 602 -12.40 17.66 11.12
CA GLN A 602 -12.61 17.99 9.72
C GLN A 602 -11.66 17.23 8.77
N GLU A 603 -10.39 17.12 9.16
CA GLU A 603 -9.34 16.57 8.30
C GLU A 603 -9.31 15.05 8.29
N LEU A 604 -9.60 14.37 9.41
CA LEU A 604 -9.54 12.91 9.47
C LEU A 604 -10.63 12.22 8.62
N PRO A 605 -11.92 12.63 8.66
CA PRO A 605 -12.93 12.07 7.77
C PRO A 605 -12.56 12.29 6.30
N THR A 606 -12.09 13.50 5.96
CA THR A 606 -11.64 13.84 4.60
C THR A 606 -10.49 12.93 4.16
N PHE A 607 -9.50 12.71 5.04
CA PHE A 607 -8.37 11.84 4.76
C PHE A 607 -8.79 10.38 4.53
N LEU A 608 -9.69 9.84 5.36
CA LEU A 608 -10.23 8.48 5.19
C LEU A 608 -11.06 8.38 3.91
N ALA A 609 -11.89 9.38 3.60
CA ALA A 609 -12.63 9.47 2.36
C ALA A 609 -11.70 9.42 1.14
N ASP A 610 -10.63 10.23 1.11
CA ASP A 610 -9.66 10.23 0.02
C ASP A 610 -8.98 8.86 -0.17
N ARG A 611 -8.62 8.18 0.92
CA ARG A 611 -8.05 6.82 0.85
C ARG A 611 -9.07 5.83 0.31
N LEU A 612 -10.31 5.95 0.74
CA LEU A 612 -11.40 5.10 0.27
C LEU A 612 -11.67 5.29 -1.23
N LYS A 613 -11.63 6.53 -1.73
CA LYS A 613 -11.74 6.80 -3.17
C LYS A 613 -10.66 6.06 -3.97
N VAL A 614 -9.41 6.10 -3.51
CA VAL A 614 -8.30 5.39 -4.17
C VAL A 614 -8.53 3.88 -4.15
N GLN A 615 -8.90 3.32 -3.00
CA GLN A 615 -9.19 1.89 -2.85
C GLN A 615 -10.31 1.43 -3.79
N GLN A 616 -11.41 2.20 -3.90
CA GLN A 616 -12.53 1.86 -4.78
C GLN A 616 -12.18 1.95 -6.27
N ARG A 617 -11.34 2.93 -6.65
CA ARG A 617 -10.82 3.03 -8.03
C ARG A 617 -9.99 1.80 -8.39
N GLU A 618 -9.11 1.36 -7.49
CA GLU A 618 -8.34 0.12 -7.66
C GLU A 618 -9.24 -1.13 -7.71
N ALA A 619 -10.36 -1.11 -6.99
CA ALA A 619 -11.38 -2.17 -7.05
C ALA A 619 -12.29 -2.13 -8.29
N GLY A 620 -12.06 -1.19 -9.23
CA GLY A 620 -12.80 -1.10 -10.50
C GLY A 620 -14.10 -0.30 -10.47
N VAL A 621 -14.37 0.44 -9.39
CA VAL A 621 -15.49 1.40 -9.33
C VAL A 621 -15.14 2.64 -10.15
N ARG A 622 -16.06 3.11 -11.01
CA ARG A 622 -15.84 4.30 -11.85
C ARG A 622 -15.58 5.55 -10.99
N HIS A 623 -14.60 6.37 -11.39
CA HIS A 623 -14.15 7.52 -10.60
C HIS A 623 -15.22 8.59 -10.43
N ASP A 624 -15.99 8.82 -11.49
CA ASP A 624 -17.03 9.83 -11.60
C ASP A 624 -18.22 9.53 -10.67
N LEU A 625 -18.57 8.25 -10.49
CA LEU A 625 -19.61 7.81 -9.56
C LEU A 625 -19.19 7.98 -8.11
N ILE A 626 -17.92 7.70 -7.80
CA ILE A 626 -17.34 7.98 -6.48
C ILE A 626 -17.43 9.48 -6.22
N ASP A 627 -16.98 10.31 -7.16
CA ASP A 627 -17.00 11.76 -6.97
C ASP A 627 -18.43 12.33 -6.89
N ALA A 628 -19.40 11.75 -7.60
CA ALA A 628 -20.81 12.12 -7.53
C ALA A 628 -21.43 11.92 -6.14
N VAL A 629 -21.10 10.82 -5.46
CA VAL A 629 -21.61 10.55 -4.11
C VAL A 629 -20.89 11.39 -3.06
N PHE A 630 -19.55 11.45 -3.13
CA PHE A 630 -18.75 12.18 -2.14
C PHE A 630 -18.91 13.70 -2.25
N ALA A 631 -19.31 14.24 -3.41
CA ALA A 631 -19.54 15.68 -3.60
C ALA A 631 -20.75 16.22 -2.80
N LEU A 632 -21.68 15.36 -2.38
CA LEU A 632 -22.82 15.78 -1.56
C LEU A 632 -22.39 16.32 -0.19
N GLY A 633 -21.25 15.84 0.34
CA GLY A 633 -20.77 16.22 1.66
C GLY A 633 -21.69 15.77 2.81
N GLY A 634 -21.31 16.11 4.05
CA GLY A 634 -22.14 15.93 5.24
C GLY A 634 -22.32 14.49 5.75
N GLU A 635 -21.82 13.49 5.03
CA GLU A 635 -21.85 12.08 5.42
C GLU A 635 -20.49 11.64 5.97
N ASP A 636 -20.50 11.10 7.19
CA ASP A 636 -19.30 10.66 7.94
C ASP A 636 -19.31 9.14 8.18
N ASP A 637 -20.31 8.44 7.64
CA ASP A 637 -20.39 6.98 7.65
C ASP A 637 -19.85 6.40 6.34
N LEU A 638 -18.61 5.92 6.40
CA LEU A 638 -17.87 5.44 5.22
C LEU A 638 -18.50 4.19 4.59
N VAL A 639 -19.15 3.32 5.38
CA VAL A 639 -19.82 2.12 4.86
C VAL A 639 -21.12 2.50 4.16
N ARG A 640 -21.87 3.45 4.72
CA ARG A 640 -23.07 4.02 4.07
C ARG A 640 -22.74 4.69 2.73
N LEU A 641 -21.65 5.46 2.69
CA LEU A 641 -21.15 6.08 1.45
C LEU A 641 -20.87 5.04 0.37
N LEU A 642 -20.20 3.95 0.73
CA LEU A 642 -19.91 2.87 -0.22
C LEU A 642 -21.16 2.16 -0.72
N ALA A 643 -22.10 1.86 0.17
CA ALA A 643 -23.38 1.29 -0.23
C ALA A 643 -24.10 2.19 -1.24
N ARG A 644 -24.06 3.51 -1.04
CA ARG A 644 -24.62 4.50 -1.99
C ARG A 644 -23.88 4.52 -3.32
N VAL A 645 -22.54 4.47 -3.31
CA VAL A 645 -21.71 4.39 -4.53
C VAL A 645 -22.03 3.13 -5.33
N HIS A 646 -22.12 1.96 -4.67
CA HIS A 646 -22.45 0.70 -5.33
C HIS A 646 -23.86 0.69 -5.90
N ALA A 647 -24.84 1.23 -5.16
CA ALA A 647 -26.20 1.39 -5.67
C ALA A 647 -26.27 2.31 -6.89
N LEU A 648 -25.53 3.44 -6.87
CA LEU A 648 -25.42 4.34 -8.02
C LEU A 648 -24.76 3.66 -9.23
N GLN A 649 -23.69 2.89 -9.01
CA GLN A 649 -23.02 2.14 -10.07
C GLN A 649 -23.92 1.08 -10.69
N ALA A 650 -24.65 0.32 -9.87
CA ALA A 650 -25.62 -0.64 -10.35
C ALA A 650 -26.73 0.05 -11.17
N PHE A 651 -27.23 1.19 -10.69
CA PHE A 651 -28.29 1.95 -11.36
C PHE A 651 -27.85 2.54 -12.70
N VAL A 652 -26.70 3.21 -12.78
CA VAL A 652 -26.19 3.81 -14.03
C VAL A 652 -25.86 2.74 -15.08
N GLY A 653 -25.60 1.49 -14.67
CA GLY A 653 -25.48 0.34 -15.57
C GLY A 653 -26.78 -0.11 -16.22
N THR A 654 -27.94 0.41 -15.80
CA THR A 654 -29.25 0.09 -16.39
C THR A 654 -29.63 1.06 -17.52
N GLU A 655 -30.57 0.63 -18.36
CA GLU A 655 -31.16 1.50 -19.39
C GLU A 655 -31.86 2.71 -18.77
N ASP A 656 -32.58 2.51 -17.66
CA ASP A 656 -33.27 3.58 -16.94
C ASP A 656 -32.29 4.62 -16.37
N GLY A 657 -31.19 4.17 -15.76
CA GLY A 657 -30.15 5.06 -15.24
C GLY A 657 -29.44 5.85 -16.33
N THR A 658 -29.15 5.22 -17.47
CA THR A 658 -28.54 5.89 -18.63
C THR A 658 -29.45 7.01 -19.17
N ASN A 659 -30.74 6.73 -19.31
CA ASN A 659 -31.69 7.71 -19.83
C ASN A 659 -31.99 8.84 -18.84
N LEU A 660 -32.13 8.52 -17.54
CA LEU A 660 -32.29 9.54 -16.50
C LEU A 660 -31.08 10.49 -16.45
N LEU A 661 -29.86 9.95 -16.59
CA LEU A 661 -28.64 10.76 -16.66
C LEU A 661 -28.62 11.67 -17.90
N ALA A 662 -29.07 11.17 -19.05
CA ALA A 662 -29.20 11.98 -20.27
C ALA A 662 -30.22 13.13 -20.08
N GLY A 663 -31.38 12.82 -19.48
CA GLY A 663 -32.40 13.81 -19.11
C GLY A 663 -31.86 14.87 -18.15
N TYR A 664 -31.13 14.46 -17.11
CA TYR A 664 -30.45 15.35 -16.17
C TYR A 664 -29.46 16.29 -16.87
N LYS A 665 -28.57 15.76 -17.72
CA LYS A 665 -27.59 16.58 -18.46
C LYS A 665 -28.26 17.57 -19.40
N ARG A 666 -29.36 17.18 -20.05
CA ARG A 666 -30.16 18.09 -20.90
C ARG A 666 -30.77 19.21 -20.07
N ALA A 667 -31.39 18.91 -18.94
CA ALA A 667 -31.95 19.90 -18.02
C ALA A 667 -30.88 20.88 -17.52
N ALA A 668 -29.75 20.38 -17.02
CA ALA A 668 -28.65 21.18 -16.50
C ALA A 668 -28.04 22.11 -17.57
N ASN A 669 -27.88 21.62 -18.81
CA ASN A 669 -27.38 22.43 -19.92
C ASN A 669 -28.34 23.56 -20.33
N ILE A 670 -29.66 23.31 -20.29
CA ILE A 670 -30.67 24.34 -20.58
C ILE A 670 -30.62 25.42 -19.50
N LEU A 671 -30.65 25.04 -18.22
CA LEU A 671 -30.56 25.98 -17.09
C LEU A 671 -29.31 26.85 -17.18
N LYS A 672 -28.15 26.24 -17.50
CA LYS A 672 -26.89 26.96 -17.68
C LYS A 672 -26.92 27.94 -18.85
N LYS A 673 -27.48 27.55 -20.00
CA LYS A 673 -27.58 28.43 -21.19
C LYS A 673 -28.48 29.64 -20.94
N GLU A 674 -29.54 29.45 -20.18
CA GLU A 674 -30.48 30.52 -19.81
C GLU A 674 -29.99 31.38 -18.63
N GLY A 675 -28.82 31.08 -18.05
CA GLY A 675 -28.29 31.80 -16.90
C GLY A 675 -29.20 31.71 -15.67
N PHE A 676 -30.00 30.64 -15.55
CA PHE A 676 -30.98 30.51 -14.50
C PHE A 676 -30.29 30.30 -13.15
N THR A 677 -30.47 31.25 -12.24
CA THR A 677 -30.07 31.14 -10.83
C THR A 677 -31.28 30.72 -10.00
N ALA A 678 -31.18 29.59 -9.31
CA ALA A 678 -32.24 29.13 -8.43
C ALA A 678 -32.50 30.14 -7.31
N ASN A 679 -33.77 30.36 -6.97
CA ASN A 679 -34.14 31.09 -5.75
C ASN A 679 -33.85 30.18 -4.54
N PRO A 680 -32.96 30.55 -3.60
CA PRO A 680 -32.57 29.69 -2.47
C PRO A 680 -33.73 29.25 -1.57
N ASN A 681 -34.88 29.94 -1.64
CA ASN A 681 -36.00 29.75 -0.71
C ASN A 681 -37.14 28.85 -1.23
N ALA A 682 -36.99 28.19 -2.39
CA ALA A 682 -38.10 27.40 -2.98
C ALA A 682 -38.12 25.92 -2.56
N GLY A 683 -37.33 25.48 -1.58
CA GLY A 683 -37.25 24.04 -1.23
C GLY A 683 -36.74 23.63 0.15
N SER A 684 -36.62 24.53 1.14
CA SER A 684 -36.21 24.15 2.49
C SER A 684 -36.69 25.15 3.56
N GLU A 685 -37.80 24.83 4.23
CA GLU A 685 -37.84 25.05 5.68
C GLU A 685 -36.98 23.96 6.30
N GLY A 686 -35.67 24.23 6.46
CA GLY A 686 -34.74 23.26 7.01
C GLY A 686 -33.28 23.58 6.70
N GLU A 687 -32.63 24.28 7.64
CA GLU A 687 -31.19 24.41 7.88
C GLU A 687 -30.32 25.10 6.79
N GLY A 688 -29.63 26.15 7.24
CA GLY A 688 -29.03 27.19 6.42
C GLY A 688 -27.82 26.76 5.58
N ILE A 689 -27.76 27.29 4.36
CA ILE A 689 -26.56 27.36 3.54
C ILE A 689 -26.27 28.85 3.29
N VAL A 690 -25.14 29.32 3.82
CA VAL A 690 -24.62 30.67 3.59
C VAL A 690 -23.97 30.74 2.20
N PRO A 691 -24.33 31.68 1.31
CA PRO A 691 -23.66 31.84 0.03
C PRO A 691 -22.27 32.49 0.21
N PRO A 692 -21.22 32.04 -0.51
CA PRO A 692 -19.88 32.60 -0.39
C PRO A 692 -19.61 33.60 -1.51
N THR A 693 -20.14 34.83 -1.43
CA THR A 693 -19.59 36.00 -2.15
C THR A 693 -20.09 37.28 -1.48
N GLY A 694 -19.16 38.06 -0.91
CA GLY A 694 -19.44 39.33 -0.27
C GLY A 694 -19.62 40.47 -1.27
N GLU A 695 -20.85 40.63 -1.77
CA GLU A 695 -21.33 41.90 -2.33
C GLU A 695 -22.68 42.21 -1.67
N GLU A 696 -22.68 43.16 -0.74
CA GLU A 696 -23.89 43.72 -0.12
C GLU A 696 -24.66 44.55 -1.16
N ASP A 697 -25.96 44.26 -1.34
CA ASP A 697 -26.86 45.04 -2.20
C ASP A 697 -27.15 46.42 -1.57
N PRO A 698 -26.79 47.54 -2.23
CA PRO A 698 -26.97 48.90 -1.70
C PRO A 698 -28.41 49.38 -1.55
N LEU A 699 -29.43 48.57 -1.87
CA LEU A 699 -30.85 48.96 -1.77
C LEU A 699 -31.57 48.46 -0.52
N ALA A 700 -30.88 47.77 0.40
CA ALA A 700 -31.47 47.26 1.65
C ALA A 700 -31.81 48.34 2.70
N MET A 701 -31.59 49.63 2.43
CA MET A 701 -31.77 50.73 3.40
C MET A 701 -32.64 51.88 2.85
N VAL A 702 -33.83 51.57 2.30
CA VAL A 702 -34.83 52.60 1.97
C VAL A 702 -36.19 52.22 2.57
N ASP A 703 -36.46 52.72 3.78
CA ASP A 703 -37.77 52.70 4.42
C ASP A 703 -38.68 53.82 3.86
N ASP A 704 -39.02 53.74 2.57
CA ASP A 704 -40.05 54.62 1.98
C ASP A 704 -41.41 53.89 1.88
N PRO A 705 -42.44 54.31 2.64
CA PRO A 705 -43.77 53.73 2.59
C PRO A 705 -44.45 53.78 1.21
N ALA A 706 -44.00 54.65 0.30
CA ALA A 706 -44.54 54.76 -1.06
C ALA A 706 -44.04 53.65 -2.00
N LEU A 707 -42.98 52.91 -1.63
CA LEU A 707 -42.44 51.79 -2.42
C LEU A 707 -42.97 50.41 -2.00
N LYS A 708 -43.71 50.31 -0.87
CA LYS A 708 -44.35 49.06 -0.43
C LYS A 708 -45.43 48.54 -1.39
N GLY A 709 -45.99 49.39 -2.25
CA GLY A 709 -46.92 48.98 -3.31
C GLY A 709 -46.26 48.26 -4.48
N VAL A 710 -44.93 48.37 -4.63
CA VAL A 710 -44.17 47.78 -5.76
C VAL A 710 -43.44 46.50 -5.35
N ALA A 711 -43.18 46.30 -4.05
CA ALA A 711 -42.57 45.07 -3.52
C ALA A 711 -43.52 43.84 -3.51
N ALA A 712 -44.83 44.05 -3.69
CA ALA A 712 -45.83 42.97 -3.82
C ALA A 712 -45.91 42.37 -5.25
N GLN A 713 -45.09 42.82 -6.20
CA GLN A 713 -45.03 42.30 -7.57
C GLN A 713 -43.91 41.26 -7.81
N PHE A 714 -43.09 40.93 -6.81
CA PHE A 714 -41.95 40.01 -6.96
C PHE A 714 -42.08 38.71 -6.15
N SER A 715 -43.25 38.44 -5.57
CA SER A 715 -43.57 37.17 -4.92
C SER A 715 -44.45 36.32 -5.86
N HIS A 716 -43.83 35.30 -6.45
CA HIS A 716 -44.39 34.28 -7.35
C HIS A 716 -44.89 34.82 -8.71
N PRO A 717 -44.38 34.33 -9.85
CA PRO A 717 -45.12 34.52 -11.10
C PRO A 717 -46.46 33.79 -10.93
N GLU A 718 -47.54 34.57 -10.76
CA GLU A 718 -48.90 34.04 -10.84
C GLU A 718 -49.00 33.21 -12.13
N GLN A 719 -49.49 31.98 -11.97
CA GLN A 719 -49.69 31.00 -13.04
C GLN A 719 -50.72 31.51 -14.06
N ASN A 720 -50.28 32.41 -14.94
CA ASN A 720 -51.13 32.98 -16.00
C ASN A 720 -51.06 32.18 -17.30
N TYR A 721 -50.81 30.87 -17.22
CA TYR A 721 -51.07 29.97 -18.35
C TYR A 721 -51.43 28.57 -17.87
N VAL A 722 -52.26 27.91 -18.67
CA VAL A 722 -52.60 26.50 -18.48
C VAL A 722 -51.41 25.65 -18.92
N ARG A 723 -50.83 24.90 -17.98
CA ARG A 723 -49.73 23.97 -18.26
C ARG A 723 -50.10 22.97 -19.35
N GLU A 724 -49.14 22.67 -20.20
CA GLU A 724 -49.29 21.60 -21.17
C GLU A 724 -49.34 20.23 -20.46
N PRO A 725 -50.00 19.20 -21.03
CA PRO A 725 -50.14 17.90 -20.38
C PRO A 725 -48.81 17.29 -19.92
N ALA A 726 -47.74 17.47 -20.69
CA ALA A 726 -46.41 16.96 -20.33
C ALA A 726 -45.73 17.74 -19.19
N GLU A 727 -46.02 19.05 -19.05
CA GLU A 727 -45.57 19.83 -17.89
C GLU A 727 -46.27 19.37 -16.61
N GLN A 728 -47.59 19.16 -16.69
CA GLN A 728 -48.36 18.69 -15.53
C GLN A 728 -47.96 17.25 -15.15
N ALA A 729 -47.73 16.37 -16.12
CA ALA A 729 -47.27 15.00 -15.87
C ALA A 729 -45.91 14.97 -15.15
N LEU A 730 -44.97 15.86 -15.52
CA LEU A 730 -43.68 15.96 -14.84
C LEU A 730 -43.82 16.52 -13.41
N VAL A 731 -44.70 17.50 -13.20
CA VAL A 731 -45.02 18.01 -11.85
C VAL A 731 -45.59 16.90 -10.97
N ASP A 732 -46.57 16.15 -11.46
CA ASP A 732 -47.23 15.08 -10.73
C ASP A 732 -46.23 13.94 -10.41
N ALA A 733 -45.36 13.60 -11.35
CA ALA A 733 -44.31 12.61 -11.14
C ALA A 733 -43.28 13.06 -10.10
N LEU A 734 -42.83 14.33 -10.14
CA LEU A 734 -41.90 14.88 -9.15
C LEU A 734 -42.49 14.93 -7.74
N ALA A 735 -43.79 15.24 -7.62
CA ALA A 735 -44.50 15.26 -6.34
C ALA A 735 -44.54 13.88 -5.66
N VAL A 736 -44.39 12.80 -6.42
CA VAL A 736 -44.34 11.42 -5.92
C VAL A 736 -42.90 10.93 -5.75
N ALA A 737 -42.09 11.05 -6.79
CA ALA A 737 -40.76 10.45 -6.84
C ALA A 737 -39.76 11.14 -5.88
N ALA A 738 -39.82 12.47 -5.72
CA ALA A 738 -38.85 13.18 -4.90
C ALA A 738 -39.00 12.87 -3.39
N PRO A 739 -40.21 12.86 -2.79
CA PRO A 739 -40.39 12.40 -1.41
C PRO A 739 -40.01 10.92 -1.23
N GLN A 740 -40.41 10.03 -2.15
CA GLN A 740 -40.07 8.61 -2.07
C GLN A 740 -38.57 8.36 -2.11
N ALA A 741 -37.84 9.06 -2.99
CA ALA A 741 -36.39 8.96 -3.05
C ALA A 741 -35.73 9.48 -1.77
N GLN A 742 -36.25 10.56 -1.18
CA GLN A 742 -35.77 11.11 0.07
C GLN A 742 -36.00 10.15 1.25
N ASP A 743 -37.19 9.56 1.34
CA ASP A 743 -37.53 8.57 2.37
C ASP A 743 -36.66 7.31 2.24
N ALA A 744 -36.41 6.86 1.00
CA ALA A 744 -35.53 5.72 0.73
C ALA A 744 -34.06 6.02 1.11
N VAL A 745 -33.54 7.21 0.81
CA VAL A 745 -32.20 7.64 1.27
C VAL A 745 -32.12 7.68 2.80
N ALA A 746 -33.17 8.17 3.47
CA ALA A 746 -33.25 8.20 4.93
C ALA A 746 -33.31 6.78 5.54
N ALA A 747 -33.99 5.85 4.87
CA ALA A 747 -34.05 4.44 5.22
C ALA A 747 -32.82 3.62 4.78
N GLU A 748 -31.83 4.26 4.14
CA GLU A 748 -30.63 3.63 3.55
C GLU A 748 -30.92 2.62 2.43
N ASP A 749 -32.14 2.64 1.86
CA ASP A 749 -32.49 1.91 0.66
C ASP A 749 -32.08 2.71 -0.59
N PHE A 750 -30.77 2.73 -0.86
CA PHE A 750 -30.24 3.48 -2.02
C PHE A 750 -30.72 2.90 -3.35
N ALA A 751 -31.00 1.60 -3.42
CA ALA A 751 -31.58 0.98 -4.61
C ALA A 751 -33.02 1.47 -4.83
N GLY A 752 -33.84 1.49 -3.77
CA GLY A 752 -35.18 2.07 -3.79
C GLY A 752 -35.19 3.56 -4.14
N ALA A 753 -34.21 4.33 -3.65
CA ALA A 753 -34.06 5.74 -4.01
C ALA A 753 -33.81 5.93 -5.51
N MET A 754 -32.93 5.11 -6.09
CA MET A 754 -32.68 5.11 -7.53
C MET A 754 -33.90 4.66 -8.34
N ALA A 755 -34.62 3.63 -7.87
CA ALA A 755 -35.84 3.14 -8.50
C ALA A 755 -36.96 4.19 -8.49
N ALA A 756 -37.12 4.94 -7.40
CA ALA A 756 -38.06 6.05 -7.31
C ALA A 756 -37.72 7.14 -8.34
N LEU A 757 -36.44 7.54 -8.44
CA LEU A 757 -36.00 8.52 -9.44
C LEU A 757 -36.12 8.01 -10.88
N ALA A 758 -35.97 6.71 -11.14
CA ALA A 758 -36.12 6.11 -12.46
C ALA A 758 -37.53 6.37 -13.06
N THR A 759 -38.56 6.48 -12.22
CA THR A 759 -39.94 6.78 -12.66
C THR A 759 -40.05 8.14 -13.37
N LEU A 760 -39.11 9.06 -13.13
CA LEU A 760 -39.08 10.37 -13.77
C LEU A 760 -38.65 10.33 -15.24
N ARG A 761 -38.08 9.21 -15.73
CA ARG A 761 -37.62 9.02 -17.12
C ARG A 761 -38.73 9.33 -18.14
N GLY A 762 -39.86 8.62 -18.06
CA GLY A 762 -40.96 8.80 -19.00
C GLY A 762 -41.49 10.24 -19.05
N PRO A 763 -41.83 10.85 -17.88
CA PRO A 763 -42.28 12.23 -17.81
C PRO A 763 -41.26 13.27 -18.31
N ILE A 764 -39.96 13.12 -18.01
CA ILE A 764 -38.95 14.08 -18.46
C ILE A 764 -38.69 13.98 -19.97
N ASP A 765 -38.73 12.78 -20.53
CA ASP A 765 -38.60 12.56 -21.97
C ASP A 765 -39.80 13.17 -22.71
N ALA A 766 -41.03 12.90 -22.24
CA ALA A 766 -42.25 13.49 -22.80
C ALA A 766 -42.26 15.02 -22.72
N PHE A 767 -41.80 15.59 -21.61
CA PHE A 767 -41.61 17.04 -21.46
C PHE A 767 -40.66 17.57 -22.54
N PHE A 768 -39.53 16.91 -22.75
CA PHE A 768 -38.53 17.34 -23.72
C PHE A 768 -38.92 17.13 -25.20
N GLU A 769 -39.84 16.22 -25.49
CA GLU A 769 -40.38 15.99 -26.83
C GLU A 769 -41.48 16.98 -27.19
N SER A 770 -42.33 17.35 -26.23
CA SER A 770 -43.54 18.12 -26.48
C SER A 770 -43.48 19.58 -26.07
N VAL A 771 -42.59 19.96 -25.13
CA VAL A 771 -42.54 21.29 -24.53
C VAL A 771 -41.31 22.08 -25.00
N ILE A 772 -41.54 23.29 -25.54
CA ILE A 772 -40.46 24.21 -25.91
C ILE A 772 -40.03 25.03 -24.68
N VAL A 773 -38.89 24.72 -24.08
CA VAL A 773 -38.45 25.38 -22.84
C VAL A 773 -38.18 26.88 -23.02
N ASN A 774 -37.51 27.28 -24.12
CA ASN A 774 -37.27 28.68 -24.46
C ASN A 774 -38.49 29.26 -25.19
N ASP A 775 -39.62 29.36 -24.48
CA ASP A 775 -40.85 29.94 -25.00
C ASP A 775 -40.73 31.46 -25.14
N ALA A 776 -41.43 32.04 -26.12
CA ALA A 776 -41.51 33.49 -26.29
C ALA A 776 -42.28 34.16 -25.14
N ASP A 777 -43.19 33.43 -24.50
CA ASP A 777 -43.86 33.85 -23.27
C ASP A 777 -42.92 33.72 -22.06
N ALA A 778 -42.59 34.86 -21.45
CA ALA A 778 -41.69 34.94 -20.31
C ALA A 778 -42.18 34.14 -19.09
N ASN A 779 -43.50 34.07 -18.87
CA ASN A 779 -44.08 33.33 -17.74
C ASN A 779 -43.99 31.82 -17.96
N LYS A 780 -44.23 31.36 -19.21
CA LYS A 780 -44.03 29.95 -19.58
C LYS A 780 -42.58 29.53 -19.43
N ARG A 781 -41.67 30.32 -19.99
CA ARG A 781 -40.22 30.06 -19.89
C ARG A 781 -39.76 29.99 -18.43
N ALA A 782 -40.13 30.96 -17.59
CA ALA A 782 -39.75 30.96 -16.17
C ALA A 782 -40.30 29.73 -15.42
N SER A 783 -41.57 29.37 -15.64
CA SER A 783 -42.17 28.18 -15.01
C SER A 783 -41.51 26.88 -15.46
N ARG A 784 -41.15 26.75 -16.75
CA ARG A 784 -40.49 25.56 -17.30
C ARG A 784 -39.05 25.42 -16.80
N LEU A 785 -38.32 26.52 -16.66
CA LEU A 785 -36.98 26.53 -16.06
C LEU A 785 -37.03 26.14 -14.58
N ALA A 786 -37.99 26.68 -13.82
CA ALA A 786 -38.20 26.27 -12.43
C ALA A 786 -38.52 24.77 -12.29
N LEU A 787 -39.31 24.20 -13.21
CA LEU A 787 -39.62 22.77 -13.22
C LEU A 787 -38.39 21.90 -13.51
N LEU A 788 -37.53 22.31 -14.45
CA LEU A 788 -36.25 21.64 -14.72
C LEU A 788 -35.29 21.72 -13.53
N ASP A 789 -35.28 22.84 -12.80
CA ASP A 789 -34.48 22.96 -11.58
C ASP A 789 -34.99 22.09 -10.44
N GLN A 790 -36.32 21.95 -10.27
CA GLN A 790 -36.91 21.01 -9.33
C GLN A 790 -36.54 19.55 -9.65
N PHE A 791 -36.57 19.18 -10.93
CA PHE A 791 -36.09 17.87 -11.39
C PHE A 791 -34.60 17.66 -11.05
N ARG A 792 -33.75 18.65 -11.35
CA ARG A 792 -32.32 18.63 -11.03
C ARG A 792 -32.09 18.48 -9.53
N ALA A 793 -32.83 19.21 -8.70
CA ALA A 793 -32.74 19.19 -7.25
C ALA A 793 -33.17 17.83 -6.67
N ALA A 794 -34.24 17.23 -7.21
CA ALA A 794 -34.70 15.90 -6.79
C ALA A 794 -33.62 14.83 -7.02
N VAL A 795 -32.96 14.84 -8.17
CA VAL A 795 -31.86 13.92 -8.49
C VAL A 795 -30.63 14.20 -7.63
N HIS A 796 -30.31 15.47 -7.38
CA HIS A 796 -29.14 15.89 -6.59
C HIS A 796 -29.19 15.41 -5.13
N LYS A 797 -30.38 15.16 -4.56
CA LYS A 797 -30.52 14.61 -3.21
C LYS A 797 -29.93 13.20 -3.06
N VAL A 798 -29.79 12.45 -4.15
CA VAL A 798 -29.29 11.06 -4.12
C VAL A 798 -27.81 10.99 -4.52
N ALA A 799 -27.41 11.72 -5.56
CA ALA A 799 -26.00 11.89 -5.97
C ALA A 799 -25.82 13.17 -6.81
N ASP A 800 -24.61 13.70 -6.88
CA ASP A 800 -24.29 14.81 -7.80
C ASP A 800 -24.09 14.30 -9.23
N PHE A 801 -25.20 14.14 -9.97
CA PHE A 801 -25.19 13.66 -11.36
C PHE A 801 -24.37 14.57 -12.32
N SER A 802 -24.05 15.81 -11.92
CA SER A 802 -23.18 16.69 -12.72
C SER A 802 -21.74 16.19 -12.80
N ARG A 803 -21.32 15.32 -11.85
CA ARG A 803 -20.00 14.70 -11.80
C ARG A 803 -19.89 13.44 -12.64
N ILE A 804 -21.01 12.86 -13.10
CA ILE A 804 -21.05 11.58 -13.80
C ILE A 804 -20.74 11.76 -15.29
N GLU A 805 -19.68 11.13 -15.76
CA GLU A 805 -19.25 11.09 -17.15
C GLU A 805 -20.18 10.18 -17.96
N GLY A 806 -20.42 10.57 -19.23
CA GLY A 806 -21.41 9.93 -20.10
C GLY A 806 -20.89 8.66 -20.72
#